data_AF-A0A1F5LNY9-F1
#
_entry.id   AF-A0A1F5LNY9-F1
#
_cell.length_a   1.000
_cell.length_b   1.000
_cell.length_c   1.000
_cell.angle_alpha   90.00
_cell.angle_beta   90.00
_cell.angle_gamma   90.00
#
_symmetry.space_group_name_H-M   'P 1'
#
loop_
_entity.id
_entity.type
_entity.pdbx_description
1 polymer ?
#
loop_
_entity_poly.entity_id
_entity_poly.type
_entity_poly.pdbx_seq_one_letter_code
_entity_poly.pdbx_strand_id
1 'polypeptide(L)'
;MSPYKKNDLPYIHRYITTHNTEGEAVFLSHAQIPDYLPSKPAGEDGEIALLYATTSMPASVDDEADVAMYDEFLHQPPGITTDEGTIFRMIDLRPGKITPMHRTVSVDYGVILEGEVDLILDSGAKRHMHRGDGKELGEEVYEDDYYKVRNSSDTTIVERKFEGFQIYRDDSSRIADLTTACQTAMKQRIKCHEMPEAWQQPEMRGSLDSKNLTDAVCDTGCGRSLQSYYDGVVSACQGQNFTVNSAVTFPARAGGTIWTGYNETCLKDPDTDVYCNNMIDTFTIVDSYEEMPRDQLCSWCYVNLNRMMQSSPYSIFQSTLESPYLKARLEYIYSTCEVETGPTDVGDTCDSVALTYSVASAALQSANTGYITNCTTLAAGNELCIPLTCHELYILEDTDTCESIELDTGIGLGNLRAYNPWINYFCDNLVSTVWIHGRTLCLSPQGGIYNVSTPSLESTVANGTTLYCGIWYAVAAADETCAKICASTGITSEVFREVNPSLAGNATEDCTGLLQAVVAFSRLLDAIESRLPLKSTHILLGSSDGIELPYPNWVIESLARKDSFAQEFLSALPIRYINFHYIDPGIRIQNITEFIAQPFENLGGSYGDRDVTPPLLLFRGGGENTTPWSLRWLLDGRKEIPAGLYLEAVHTFISDDPGNDSRLLLPFEVGRNGYARSSNGLLLNDCGTDRMYDKFYQDHQPTGILPWGSHSSYIHKVLVNWAERVESGDWEVNGDGVANGIEKLKDADTPDHWMKYQTS
;
A
#
# COMPACT_ATOMS: atom_id res chain seq x y z
N MET A 1 -29.78 26.90 -41.97
CA MET A 1 -29.13 26.00 -41.00
C MET A 1 -27.69 26.43 -40.88
N SER A 2 -27.28 26.95 -39.72
CA SER A 2 -25.86 27.17 -39.43
C SER A 2 -25.14 25.82 -39.50
N PRO A 3 -23.93 25.72 -40.09
CA PRO A 3 -23.19 24.46 -40.09
C PRO A 3 -22.97 24.01 -38.64
N TYR A 4 -23.20 22.71 -38.39
CA TYR A 4 -22.95 22.09 -37.09
C TYR A 4 -21.50 22.36 -36.68
N LYS A 5 -21.30 23.15 -35.62
CA LYS A 5 -20.01 23.39 -35.00
C LYS A 5 -19.83 22.31 -33.93
N LYS A 6 -18.94 21.36 -34.22
CA LYS A 6 -18.56 20.29 -33.31
C LYS A 6 -17.99 20.87 -32.01
N ASN A 7 -18.31 20.25 -30.88
CA ASN A 7 -17.71 20.59 -29.60
C ASN A 7 -16.18 20.32 -29.62
N ASP A 8 -15.40 21.15 -28.91
CA ASP A 8 -13.94 21.03 -28.82
C ASP A 8 -13.50 20.10 -27.66
N LEU A 9 -14.46 19.44 -27.00
CA LEU A 9 -14.17 18.45 -25.96
C LEU A 9 -13.59 17.16 -26.53
N PRO A 10 -12.78 16.42 -25.73
CA PRO A 10 -12.20 15.15 -26.14
C PRO A 10 -13.24 14.13 -26.59
N TYR A 11 -12.79 13.21 -27.43
CA TYR A 11 -13.60 12.06 -27.78
C TYR A 11 -13.86 11.16 -26.57
N ILE A 12 -15.10 10.66 -26.50
CA ILE A 12 -15.55 9.80 -25.43
C ILE A 12 -15.11 8.37 -25.75
N HIS A 13 -14.31 7.81 -24.84
CA HIS A 13 -13.92 6.41 -24.84
C HIS A 13 -14.67 5.68 -23.73
N ARG A 14 -15.24 4.53 -24.05
CA ARG A 14 -15.86 3.63 -23.08
C ARG A 14 -15.38 2.21 -23.32
N TYR A 15 -14.93 1.58 -22.26
CA TYR A 15 -14.50 0.18 -22.25
C TYR A 15 -15.49 -0.63 -21.41
N ILE A 16 -16.12 -1.64 -22.02
CA ILE A 16 -17.07 -2.55 -21.35
C ILE A 16 -16.30 -3.84 -21.05
N THR A 17 -16.47 -4.39 -19.85
CA THR A 17 -15.92 -5.70 -19.46
C THR A 17 -16.99 -6.78 -19.53
N THR A 18 -16.60 -8.00 -19.86
CA THR A 18 -17.44 -9.19 -19.93
C THR A 18 -16.65 -10.42 -19.47
N HIS A 19 -17.25 -11.61 -19.46
CA HIS A 19 -16.54 -12.87 -19.25
C HIS A 19 -16.42 -13.65 -20.55
N ASN A 20 -15.24 -14.23 -20.83
CA ASN A 20 -15.10 -15.16 -21.95
C ASN A 20 -15.73 -16.53 -21.61
N THR A 21 -15.71 -17.47 -22.57
CA THR A 21 -16.26 -18.83 -22.38
C THR A 21 -15.58 -19.64 -21.27
N GLU A 22 -14.43 -19.19 -20.79
CA GLU A 22 -13.63 -19.82 -19.73
C GLU A 22 -13.89 -19.16 -18.36
N GLY A 23 -14.73 -18.12 -18.31
CA GLY A 23 -15.08 -17.39 -17.09
C GLY A 23 -14.06 -16.32 -16.70
N GLU A 24 -13.12 -15.97 -17.56
CA GLU A 24 -12.13 -14.92 -17.31
C GLU A 24 -12.72 -13.54 -17.64
N ALA A 25 -12.45 -12.54 -16.79
CA ALA A 25 -12.82 -11.16 -17.06
C ALA A 25 -11.98 -10.60 -18.23
N VAL A 26 -12.65 -10.19 -19.30
CA VAL A 26 -12.05 -9.65 -20.53
C VAL A 26 -12.74 -8.35 -20.94
N PHE A 27 -12.09 -7.57 -21.81
CA PHE A 27 -12.76 -6.45 -22.47
C PHE A 27 -13.66 -6.96 -23.59
N LEU A 28 -14.88 -6.41 -23.66
CA LEU A 28 -15.78 -6.62 -24.78
C LEU A 28 -15.08 -6.18 -26.07
N SER A 29 -15.24 -6.95 -27.14
CA SER A 29 -14.56 -6.64 -28.40
C SER A 29 -15.07 -5.33 -28.99
N HIS A 30 -14.15 -4.46 -29.41
CA HIS A 30 -14.46 -3.26 -30.22
C HIS A 30 -15.33 -3.57 -31.46
N ALA A 31 -15.23 -4.80 -31.99
CA ALA A 31 -16.01 -5.24 -33.14
C ALA A 31 -17.49 -5.51 -32.80
N GLN A 32 -17.80 -5.81 -31.54
CA GLN A 32 -19.17 -6.02 -31.05
C GLN A 32 -19.81 -4.67 -30.71
N ILE A 33 -19.14 -3.88 -29.87
CA ILE A 33 -19.55 -2.50 -29.57
C ILE A 33 -18.31 -1.60 -29.66
N PRO A 34 -18.32 -0.54 -30.48
CA PRO A 34 -17.19 0.36 -30.59
C PRO A 34 -16.85 1.06 -29.26
N ASP A 35 -15.56 1.13 -28.94
CA ASP A 35 -15.07 1.86 -27.75
C ASP A 35 -15.27 3.38 -27.89
N TYR A 36 -15.30 3.85 -29.14
CA TYR A 36 -15.50 5.25 -29.46
C TYR A 36 -16.99 5.55 -29.67
N LEU A 37 -17.52 6.47 -28.87
CA LEU A 37 -18.92 6.91 -28.93
C LEU A 37 -19.00 8.35 -29.43
N PRO A 38 -19.49 8.58 -30.67
CA PRO A 38 -19.83 9.92 -31.09
C PRO A 38 -21.05 10.41 -30.32
N SER A 39 -20.94 11.58 -29.69
CA SER A 39 -22.07 12.28 -29.10
C SER A 39 -23.10 12.62 -30.19
N LYS A 40 -24.39 12.56 -29.82
CA LYS A 40 -25.50 12.99 -30.69
C LYS A 40 -25.92 14.41 -30.32
N PRO A 41 -26.18 15.32 -31.29
CA PRO A 41 -26.67 16.66 -30.97
C PRO A 41 -28.01 16.62 -30.24
N ALA A 42 -28.10 17.29 -29.09
CA ALA A 42 -29.32 17.48 -28.32
C ALA A 42 -29.88 18.89 -28.59
N GLY A 43 -30.31 19.11 -29.84
CA GLY A 43 -30.77 20.42 -30.30
C GLY A 43 -29.62 21.44 -30.46
N GLU A 44 -29.89 22.71 -30.14
CA GLU A 44 -28.86 23.76 -30.14
C GLU A 44 -28.15 23.91 -28.79
N ASP A 45 -28.59 23.16 -27.78
CA ASP A 45 -28.22 23.38 -26.38
C ASP A 45 -27.00 22.57 -25.94
N GLY A 46 -26.70 21.48 -26.65
CA GLY A 46 -25.63 20.58 -26.26
C GLY A 46 -25.52 19.31 -27.10
N GLU A 47 -24.72 18.39 -26.60
CA GLU A 47 -24.56 17.03 -27.14
C GLU A 47 -24.73 16.00 -26.01
N ILE A 48 -25.24 14.81 -26.35
CA ILE A 48 -25.46 13.73 -25.39
C ILE A 48 -24.87 12.44 -25.95
N ALA A 49 -24.14 11.71 -25.12
CA ALA A 49 -23.67 10.36 -25.41
C ALA A 49 -24.23 9.38 -24.37
N LEU A 50 -24.84 8.30 -24.85
CA LEU A 50 -25.27 7.19 -23.99
C LEU A 50 -24.08 6.25 -23.77
N LEU A 51 -23.56 6.19 -22.54
CA LEU A 51 -22.41 5.38 -22.18
C LEU A 51 -22.83 3.94 -21.88
N TYR A 52 -23.85 3.76 -21.05
CA TYR A 52 -24.42 2.43 -20.76
C TYR A 52 -25.87 2.57 -20.27
N ALA A 53 -26.66 1.50 -20.39
CA ALA A 53 -28.00 1.47 -19.83
C ALA A 53 -28.45 0.05 -19.53
N THR A 54 -29.22 -0.12 -18.46
CA THR A 54 -29.86 -1.37 -18.05
C THR A 54 -31.36 -1.14 -17.86
N THR A 55 -32.16 -2.22 -17.91
CA THR A 55 -33.60 -2.19 -17.61
C THR A 55 -33.95 -2.75 -16.23
N SER A 56 -32.95 -3.28 -15.50
CA SER A 56 -33.13 -3.84 -14.15
C SER A 56 -32.00 -3.41 -13.19
N MET A 57 -32.33 -3.40 -11.91
CA MET A 57 -31.43 -3.23 -10.76
C MET A 57 -31.80 -4.30 -9.71
N PRO A 58 -30.92 -5.28 -9.42
CA PRO A 58 -29.60 -5.49 -10.01
C PRO A 58 -29.61 -5.75 -11.53
N ALA A 59 -28.54 -5.36 -12.20
CA ALA A 59 -28.39 -5.61 -13.64
C ALA A 59 -28.20 -7.11 -13.91
N SER A 60 -28.84 -7.62 -14.97
CA SER A 60 -28.61 -8.99 -15.45
C SER A 60 -27.39 -9.00 -16.37
N VAL A 61 -26.26 -9.46 -15.85
CA VAL A 61 -24.95 -9.49 -16.56
C VAL A 61 -24.57 -10.89 -17.06
N ASP A 62 -25.42 -11.88 -16.80
CA ASP A 62 -25.23 -13.25 -17.28
C ASP A 62 -25.41 -13.29 -18.80
N ASP A 63 -24.54 -14.05 -19.47
CA ASP A 63 -24.56 -14.26 -20.92
C ASP A 63 -24.64 -12.95 -21.73
N GLU A 64 -24.02 -11.87 -21.24
CA GLU A 64 -24.01 -10.54 -21.87
C GLU A 64 -25.42 -9.97 -22.12
N ALA A 65 -26.40 -10.32 -21.28
CA ALA A 65 -27.78 -9.87 -21.43
C ALA A 65 -27.93 -8.33 -21.37
N ASP A 66 -27.17 -7.68 -20.49
CA ASP A 66 -27.07 -6.23 -20.38
C ASP A 66 -26.39 -5.59 -21.61
N VAL A 67 -25.36 -6.23 -22.16
CA VAL A 67 -24.67 -5.76 -23.37
C VAL A 67 -25.60 -5.82 -24.59
N ALA A 68 -26.36 -6.90 -24.75
CA ALA A 68 -27.31 -7.05 -25.86
C ALA A 68 -28.43 -5.99 -25.79
N MET A 69 -28.95 -5.74 -24.59
CA MET A 69 -29.91 -4.67 -24.33
C MET A 69 -29.29 -3.28 -24.61
N TYR A 70 -28.05 -3.07 -24.18
CA TYR A 70 -27.35 -1.82 -24.40
C TYR A 70 -27.10 -1.54 -25.90
N ASP A 71 -26.78 -2.56 -26.69
CA ASP A 71 -26.66 -2.46 -28.14
C ASP A 71 -28.00 -2.06 -28.79
N GLU A 72 -29.13 -2.59 -28.30
CA GLU A 72 -30.46 -2.14 -28.74
C GLU A 72 -30.67 -0.64 -28.44
N PHE A 73 -30.26 -0.17 -27.25
CA PHE A 73 -30.35 1.23 -26.87
C PHE A 73 -29.45 2.19 -27.67
N LEU A 74 -28.38 1.70 -28.30
CA LEU A 74 -27.59 2.50 -29.24
C LEU A 74 -28.39 2.84 -30.51
N HIS A 75 -29.27 1.92 -30.93
CA HIS A 75 -30.13 2.05 -32.10
C HIS A 75 -31.46 2.75 -31.76
N GLN A 76 -32.07 2.40 -30.63
CA GLN A 76 -33.32 2.97 -30.11
C GLN A 76 -33.08 3.55 -28.71
N PRO A 77 -32.68 4.83 -28.62
CA PRO A 77 -32.32 5.43 -27.33
C PRO A 77 -33.45 5.33 -26.30
N PRO A 78 -33.14 4.98 -25.04
CA PRO A 78 -34.14 4.94 -23.98
C PRO A 78 -34.65 6.35 -23.67
N GLY A 79 -35.75 6.43 -22.92
CA GLY A 79 -36.28 7.69 -22.39
C GLY A 79 -35.30 8.42 -21.46
N ILE A 80 -35.80 9.37 -20.66
CA ILE A 80 -34.95 10.06 -19.67
C ILE A 80 -34.54 9.08 -18.56
N THR A 81 -35.43 8.15 -18.20
CA THR A 81 -35.20 7.03 -17.27
C THR A 81 -35.58 5.70 -17.93
N THR A 82 -35.07 4.58 -17.40
CA THR A 82 -35.65 3.24 -17.61
C THR A 82 -36.52 2.91 -16.40
N ASP A 83 -37.51 2.01 -16.55
CA ASP A 83 -38.51 1.76 -15.51
C ASP A 83 -37.91 1.17 -14.21
N GLU A 84 -36.94 0.25 -14.33
CA GLU A 84 -36.33 -0.45 -13.18
C GLU A 84 -34.80 -0.55 -13.29
N GLY A 85 -34.15 0.20 -14.18
CA GLY A 85 -32.72 0.05 -14.45
C GLY A 85 -31.89 1.31 -14.25
N THR A 86 -30.73 1.34 -14.88
CA THR A 86 -29.76 2.44 -14.80
C THR A 86 -29.52 3.08 -16.15
N ILE A 87 -29.21 4.37 -16.15
CA ILE A 87 -28.78 5.09 -17.34
C ILE A 87 -27.51 5.84 -17.01
N PHE A 88 -26.45 5.60 -17.80
CA PHE A 88 -25.21 6.33 -17.72
C PHE A 88 -25.00 7.15 -19.00
N ARG A 89 -24.90 8.47 -18.87
CA ARG A 89 -24.79 9.41 -20.00
C ARG A 89 -23.73 10.47 -19.74
N MET A 90 -23.13 10.94 -20.81
CA MET A 90 -22.35 12.17 -20.84
C MET A 90 -23.19 13.27 -21.51
N ILE A 91 -23.21 14.45 -20.91
CA ILE A 91 -23.97 15.61 -21.38
C ILE A 91 -23.03 16.80 -21.50
N ASP A 92 -22.86 17.29 -22.72
CA ASP A 92 -22.11 18.50 -23.02
C ASP A 92 -23.10 19.65 -23.19
N LEU A 93 -23.23 20.53 -22.19
CA LEU A 93 -23.97 21.77 -22.38
C LEU A 93 -23.09 22.81 -23.08
N ARG A 94 -23.61 23.45 -24.11
CA ARG A 94 -22.92 24.57 -24.77
C ARG A 94 -22.89 25.81 -23.86
N PRO A 95 -21.86 26.66 -24.00
CA PRO A 95 -21.77 27.95 -23.30
C PRO A 95 -23.08 28.75 -23.31
N GLY A 96 -23.49 29.23 -22.14
CA GLY A 96 -24.70 30.04 -21.95
C GLY A 96 -26.05 29.30 -22.08
N LYS A 97 -26.05 27.99 -22.34
CA LYS A 97 -27.29 27.20 -22.51
C LYS A 97 -27.84 26.68 -21.18
N ILE A 98 -29.14 26.45 -21.14
CA ILE A 98 -29.88 26.00 -19.96
C ILE A 98 -30.75 24.82 -20.36
N THR A 99 -30.73 23.73 -19.59
CA THR A 99 -31.65 22.62 -19.79
C THR A 99 -33.09 23.01 -19.42
N PRO A 100 -34.11 22.37 -20.00
CA PRO A 100 -35.48 22.49 -19.51
C PRO A 100 -35.58 22.07 -18.04
N MET A 101 -36.41 22.76 -17.26
CA MET A 101 -36.79 22.32 -15.92
C MET A 101 -37.59 21.03 -16.05
N HIS A 102 -37.15 19.97 -15.37
CA HIS A 102 -37.83 18.68 -15.41
C HIS A 102 -37.67 17.94 -14.09
N ARG A 103 -38.45 16.86 -13.96
CA ARG A 103 -38.40 15.89 -12.87
C ARG A 103 -38.32 14.49 -13.46
N THR A 104 -37.53 13.65 -12.83
CA THR A 104 -37.39 12.22 -13.12
C THR A 104 -37.73 11.44 -11.84
N VAL A 105 -38.28 10.24 -12.00
CA VAL A 105 -38.44 9.29 -10.87
C VAL A 105 -37.18 8.43 -10.87
N SER A 106 -36.08 8.99 -10.39
CA SER A 106 -34.75 8.37 -10.35
C SER A 106 -33.88 9.03 -9.27
N VAL A 107 -32.81 8.34 -8.87
CA VAL A 107 -31.69 8.97 -8.16
C VAL A 107 -30.58 9.23 -9.19
N ASP A 108 -30.23 10.49 -9.38
CA ASP A 108 -29.25 10.91 -10.39
C ASP A 108 -27.93 11.31 -9.73
N TYR A 109 -26.85 10.61 -10.09
CA TYR A 109 -25.48 11.02 -9.76
C TYR A 109 -24.88 11.79 -10.94
N GLY A 110 -24.64 13.09 -10.76
CA GLY A 110 -24.04 13.96 -11.77
C GLY A 110 -22.67 14.44 -11.33
N VAL A 111 -21.64 14.24 -12.15
CA VAL A 111 -20.27 14.69 -11.87
C VAL A 111 -19.82 15.66 -12.96
N ILE A 112 -19.28 16.82 -12.56
CA ILE A 112 -18.75 17.79 -13.52
C ILE A 112 -17.35 17.37 -13.94
N LEU A 113 -17.24 16.81 -15.15
CA LEU A 113 -15.96 16.31 -15.69
C LEU A 113 -15.06 17.44 -16.21
N GLU A 114 -15.66 18.47 -16.82
CA GLU A 114 -14.96 19.60 -17.42
C GLU A 114 -15.89 20.84 -17.46
N GLY A 115 -15.34 22.03 -17.22
CA GLY A 115 -16.08 23.28 -17.16
C GLY A 115 -16.83 23.51 -15.84
N GLU A 116 -17.82 24.40 -15.88
CA GLU A 116 -18.61 24.83 -14.72
C GLU A 116 -20.08 24.95 -15.10
N VAL A 117 -20.96 24.65 -14.14
CA VAL A 117 -22.40 24.76 -14.34
C VAL A 117 -23.12 25.30 -13.11
N ASP A 118 -24.24 25.95 -13.33
CA ASP A 118 -25.17 26.30 -12.27
C ASP A 118 -26.28 25.24 -12.18
N LEU A 119 -26.41 24.61 -11.02
CA LEU A 119 -27.59 23.82 -10.66
C LEU A 119 -28.67 24.75 -10.10
N ILE A 120 -29.85 24.74 -10.71
CA ILE A 120 -30.96 25.62 -10.35
C ILE A 120 -32.17 24.76 -10.02
N LEU A 121 -32.72 24.93 -8.82
CA LEU A 121 -33.95 24.29 -8.36
C LEU A 121 -35.18 25.16 -8.69
N ASP A 122 -36.38 24.59 -8.64
CA ASP A 122 -37.65 25.33 -8.84
C ASP A 122 -37.92 26.41 -7.78
N SER A 123 -37.43 26.20 -6.56
CA SER A 123 -37.41 27.21 -5.50
C SER A 123 -36.62 28.48 -5.90
N GLY A 124 -35.85 28.41 -6.98
CA GLY A 124 -34.93 29.45 -7.42
C GLY A 124 -33.58 29.38 -6.71
N ALA A 125 -33.40 28.45 -5.76
CA ALA A 125 -32.10 28.17 -5.18
C ALA A 125 -31.12 27.76 -6.28
N LYS A 126 -29.92 28.34 -6.25
CA LYS A 126 -28.87 28.10 -7.22
C LYS A 126 -27.58 27.75 -6.49
N ARG A 127 -26.89 26.73 -6.98
CA ARG A 127 -25.51 26.40 -6.57
C ARG A 127 -24.63 26.33 -7.81
N HIS A 128 -23.50 27.01 -7.76
CA HIS A 128 -22.47 26.95 -8.78
C HIS A 128 -21.60 25.72 -8.52
N MET A 129 -21.35 24.92 -9.55
CA MET A 129 -20.62 23.66 -9.47
C MET A 129 -19.39 23.72 -10.35
N HIS A 130 -18.24 23.41 -9.77
CA HIS A 130 -16.95 23.36 -10.43
C HIS A 130 -16.60 21.94 -10.88
N ARG A 131 -15.56 21.83 -11.69
CA ARG A 131 -14.99 20.54 -12.08
C ARG A 131 -14.63 19.69 -10.86
N GLY A 132 -15.03 18.42 -10.87
CA GLY A 132 -14.85 17.48 -9.78
C GLY A 132 -16.02 17.45 -8.79
N ASP A 133 -16.91 18.45 -8.80
CA ASP A 133 -18.07 18.45 -7.93
C ASP A 133 -19.08 17.37 -8.36
N GLY A 134 -19.61 16.66 -7.37
CA GLY A 134 -20.73 15.73 -7.51
C GLY A 134 -22.04 16.36 -7.06
N LYS A 135 -23.14 16.04 -7.75
CA LYS A 135 -24.51 16.23 -7.27
C LYS A 135 -25.19 14.88 -7.13
N GLU A 136 -25.93 14.72 -6.05
CA GLU A 136 -26.93 13.68 -5.88
C GLU A 136 -28.30 14.36 -5.90
N LEU A 137 -29.20 13.86 -6.74
CA LEU A 137 -30.60 14.27 -6.76
C LEU A 137 -31.41 13.01 -6.51
N GLY A 138 -32.05 12.92 -5.35
CA GLY A 138 -32.82 11.75 -4.94
C GLY A 138 -34.11 12.17 -4.23
N GLU A 139 -35.14 11.34 -4.36
CA GLU A 139 -36.42 11.55 -3.68
C GLU A 139 -36.35 10.96 -2.25
N GLU A 140 -36.44 11.80 -1.23
CA GLU A 140 -37.05 11.39 0.06
C GLU A 140 -38.57 11.49 -0.12
N VAL A 141 -39.30 10.50 0.39
CA VAL A 141 -40.70 10.12 0.10
C VAL A 141 -41.78 11.22 0.25
N TYR A 142 -41.46 12.50 0.47
CA TYR A 142 -42.46 13.57 0.56
C TYR A 142 -42.10 14.97 -0.01
N GLU A 143 -41.01 15.20 -0.76
CA GLU A 143 -40.81 16.50 -1.45
C GLU A 143 -40.27 16.37 -2.89
N ASP A 144 -40.87 17.15 -3.80
CA ASP A 144 -40.67 17.10 -5.26
C ASP A 144 -39.51 18.02 -5.69
N ASP A 145 -38.32 17.49 -6.01
CA ASP A 145 -37.21 18.33 -6.49
C ASP A 145 -37.23 18.50 -8.03
N TYR A 146 -37.55 19.70 -8.50
CA TYR A 146 -37.45 20.12 -9.89
C TYR A 146 -36.11 20.82 -10.13
N TYR A 147 -35.36 20.41 -11.17
CA TYR A 147 -34.05 21.02 -11.45
C TYR A 147 -33.79 21.32 -12.94
N LYS A 148 -32.88 22.27 -13.17
CA LYS A 148 -32.25 22.55 -14.47
C LYS A 148 -30.79 22.94 -14.28
N VAL A 149 -29.99 22.76 -15.34
CA VAL A 149 -28.55 23.05 -15.34
C VAL A 149 -28.26 24.13 -16.38
N ARG A 150 -27.49 25.15 -16.01
CA ARG A 150 -27.01 26.21 -16.92
C ARG A 150 -25.51 26.15 -17.06
N ASN A 151 -24.99 26.14 -18.28
CA ASN A 151 -23.56 26.40 -18.50
C ASN A 151 -23.30 27.91 -18.32
N SER A 152 -22.46 28.25 -17.34
CA SER A 152 -22.13 29.61 -16.93
C SER A 152 -20.98 30.23 -17.73
N SER A 153 -20.28 29.45 -18.56
CA SER A 153 -19.20 29.96 -19.40
C SER A 153 -19.74 30.76 -20.60
N ASP A 154 -19.15 31.92 -20.86
CA ASP A 154 -19.48 32.82 -22.00
C ASP A 154 -18.46 32.72 -23.16
N THR A 155 -17.48 31.82 -23.06
CA THR A 155 -16.33 31.76 -23.98
C THR A 155 -16.33 30.47 -24.79
N THR A 156 -16.45 30.60 -26.12
CA THR A 156 -15.92 29.57 -27.03
C THR A 156 -14.41 29.47 -26.79
N ILE A 157 -13.94 28.38 -26.19
CA ILE A 157 -12.51 28.10 -25.99
C ILE A 157 -11.88 27.88 -27.36
N VAL A 158 -11.41 28.97 -27.98
CA VAL A 158 -10.41 28.85 -29.05
C VAL A 158 -9.08 28.68 -28.34
N GLU A 159 -8.66 27.43 -28.09
CA GLU A 159 -7.32 27.16 -27.55
C GLU A 159 -6.29 27.89 -28.42
N ARG A 160 -5.46 28.74 -27.80
CA ARG A 160 -4.34 29.36 -28.51
C ARG A 160 -3.37 28.25 -28.92
N LYS A 161 -3.17 28.06 -30.21
CA LYS A 161 -2.22 27.06 -30.72
C LYS A 161 -0.80 27.56 -30.54
N PHE A 162 -0.06 26.93 -29.63
CA PHE A 162 1.36 27.16 -29.44
C PHE A 162 2.19 26.16 -30.26
N GLU A 163 3.22 26.65 -30.94
CA GLU A 163 4.29 25.79 -31.50
C GLU A 163 4.92 24.96 -30.37
N GLY A 164 5.11 25.58 -29.20
CA GLY A 164 5.62 24.96 -27.98
C GLY A 164 7.14 24.82 -27.96
N PHE A 165 7.72 24.55 -26.79
CA PHE A 165 9.17 24.43 -26.58
C PHE A 165 9.55 23.07 -25.99
N GLN A 166 10.84 22.74 -25.97
CA GLN A 166 11.39 21.52 -25.37
C GLN A 166 12.54 21.91 -24.44
N ILE A 167 12.48 21.46 -23.18
CA ILE A 167 13.57 21.69 -22.22
C ILE A 167 14.84 20.95 -22.66
N TYR A 168 14.68 19.70 -23.11
CA TYR A 168 15.75 18.86 -23.63
C TYR A 168 15.50 18.55 -25.10
N ARG A 169 16.50 18.82 -25.95
CA ARG A 169 16.43 18.57 -27.39
C ARG A 169 16.83 17.14 -27.73
N ASP A 170 16.48 16.70 -28.93
CA ASP A 170 16.66 15.32 -29.39
C ASP A 170 18.14 14.87 -29.39
N ASP A 171 19.06 15.81 -29.56
CA ASP A 171 20.52 15.65 -29.58
C ASP A 171 21.21 15.84 -28.22
N SER A 172 20.43 15.98 -27.13
CA SER A 172 20.98 16.23 -25.79
C SER A 172 21.79 15.04 -25.27
N SER A 173 23.12 15.16 -25.30
CA SER A 173 24.05 14.20 -24.66
C SER A 173 23.96 14.20 -23.13
N ARG A 174 23.32 15.22 -22.53
CA ARG A 174 23.21 15.40 -21.08
C ARG A 174 22.31 14.37 -20.39
N ILE A 175 21.41 13.75 -21.15
CA ILE A 175 20.44 12.76 -20.65
C ILE A 175 20.69 11.36 -21.23
N ALA A 176 21.86 11.15 -21.85
CA ALA A 176 22.18 9.91 -22.54
C ALA A 176 22.22 8.68 -21.60
N ASP A 177 22.53 8.90 -20.32
CA ASP A 177 22.63 7.85 -19.30
C ASP A 177 21.27 7.42 -18.71
N LEU A 178 20.17 8.09 -19.09
CA LEU A 178 18.82 7.77 -18.63
C LEU A 178 18.16 6.70 -19.50
N THR A 179 17.16 6.01 -18.96
CA THR A 179 16.37 5.02 -19.73
C THR A 179 15.67 5.67 -20.92
N THR A 180 15.41 4.90 -21.99
CA THR A 180 14.72 5.40 -23.19
C THR A 180 13.34 5.99 -22.89
N ALA A 181 12.61 5.41 -21.94
CA ALA A 181 11.33 5.92 -21.47
C ALA A 181 11.47 7.30 -20.83
N CYS A 182 12.42 7.45 -19.89
CA CYS A 182 12.73 8.73 -19.26
C CYS A 182 13.20 9.79 -20.28
N GLN A 183 14.10 9.42 -21.19
CA GLN A 183 14.54 10.33 -22.27
C GLN A 183 13.39 10.80 -23.16
N THR A 184 12.44 9.91 -23.48
CA THR A 184 11.27 10.24 -24.30
C THR A 184 10.37 11.24 -23.58
N ALA A 185 10.10 11.02 -22.29
CA ALA A 185 9.33 11.96 -21.47
C ALA A 185 10.03 13.32 -21.35
N MET A 186 11.33 13.35 -21.06
CA MET A 186 12.09 14.59 -20.92
C MET A 186 12.18 15.42 -22.22
N LYS A 187 12.12 14.75 -23.38
CA LYS A 187 12.08 15.36 -24.71
C LYS A 187 10.67 15.75 -25.16
N GLN A 188 9.62 15.48 -24.39
CA GLN A 188 8.26 15.85 -24.76
C GLN A 188 8.15 17.38 -24.94
N ARG A 189 7.42 17.79 -25.97
CA ARG A 189 7.21 19.20 -26.31
C ARG A 189 6.07 19.79 -25.46
N ILE A 190 6.37 20.90 -24.80
CA ILE A 190 5.44 21.66 -23.95
C ILE A 190 4.72 22.68 -24.83
N LYS A 191 3.40 22.56 -24.95
CA LYS A 191 2.52 23.43 -25.74
C LYS A 191 2.13 24.68 -24.98
N CYS A 192 3.12 25.53 -24.75
CA CYS A 192 2.98 26.83 -24.11
C CYS A 192 3.68 27.93 -24.93
N HIS A 193 3.43 29.19 -24.60
CA HIS A 193 4.27 30.32 -25.02
C HIS A 193 5.75 30.03 -24.67
N GLU A 194 6.71 30.59 -25.41
CA GLU A 194 8.14 30.29 -25.22
C GLU A 194 8.75 30.88 -23.93
N MET A 195 8.12 31.92 -23.37
CA MET A 195 8.63 32.65 -22.20
C MET A 195 8.99 31.75 -20.99
N PRO A 196 8.18 30.76 -20.58
CA PRO A 196 8.51 29.89 -19.44
C PRO A 196 9.70 28.96 -19.66
N GLU A 197 10.20 28.77 -20.89
CA GLU A 197 11.37 27.93 -21.17
C GLU A 197 12.61 28.38 -20.37
N ALA A 198 12.72 29.67 -20.08
CA ALA A 198 13.83 30.24 -19.33
C ALA A 198 13.74 30.01 -17.79
N TRP A 199 12.60 29.56 -17.27
CA TRP A 199 12.33 29.48 -15.82
C TRP A 199 12.86 28.20 -15.16
N GLN A 200 14.01 27.70 -15.61
CA GLN A 200 14.57 26.43 -15.14
C GLN A 200 15.27 26.53 -13.76
N GLN A 201 15.50 27.75 -13.26
CA GLN A 201 16.09 27.99 -11.94
C GLN A 201 15.04 28.54 -10.96
N PRO A 202 15.03 28.11 -9.70
CA PRO A 202 14.13 28.65 -8.68
C PRO A 202 14.39 30.15 -8.52
N GLU A 203 13.33 30.95 -8.65
CA GLU A 203 13.36 32.40 -8.51
C GLU A 203 11.91 32.87 -8.33
N MET A 204 11.70 33.88 -7.48
CA MET A 204 10.37 34.48 -7.30
C MET A 204 9.93 35.17 -8.59
N ARG A 205 8.83 34.72 -9.18
CA ARG A 205 8.34 35.31 -10.44
C ARG A 205 7.56 36.59 -10.18
N GLY A 206 7.96 37.66 -10.87
CA GLY A 206 7.25 38.95 -10.90
C GLY A 206 6.26 39.06 -12.06
N SER A 207 5.78 40.28 -12.30
CA SER A 207 4.94 40.60 -13.47
C SER A 207 5.71 40.47 -14.78
N LEU A 208 4.98 40.25 -15.88
CA LEU A 208 5.55 40.23 -17.23
C LEU A 208 5.40 41.56 -17.98
N ASP A 209 4.94 42.62 -17.29
CA ASP A 209 4.77 43.99 -17.82
C ASP A 209 3.94 44.13 -19.11
N SER A 210 3.21 43.09 -19.48
CA SER A 210 2.40 43.03 -20.70
C SER A 210 1.23 42.10 -20.51
N LYS A 211 0.01 42.66 -20.43
CA LYS A 211 -1.22 41.87 -20.29
C LYS A 211 -1.36 40.80 -21.38
N ASN A 212 -1.02 41.14 -22.63
CA ASN A 212 -1.12 40.19 -23.74
C ASN A 212 -0.13 39.02 -23.59
N LEU A 213 1.07 39.29 -23.08
CA LEU A 213 2.07 38.26 -22.79
C LEU A 213 1.64 37.42 -21.59
N THR A 214 1.19 38.04 -20.50
CA THR A 214 0.66 37.34 -19.32
C THR A 214 -0.52 36.45 -19.70
N ASP A 215 -1.47 36.95 -20.48
CA ASP A 215 -2.59 36.13 -20.96
C ASP A 215 -2.13 34.97 -21.86
N ALA A 216 -1.06 35.15 -22.64
CA ALA A 216 -0.53 34.09 -23.52
C ALA A 216 0.24 33.03 -22.73
N VAL A 217 0.97 33.43 -21.69
CA VAL A 217 1.65 32.52 -20.77
C VAL A 217 0.63 31.77 -19.91
N CYS A 218 -0.34 32.47 -19.34
CA CYS A 218 -1.38 31.95 -18.46
C CYS A 218 -2.58 31.34 -19.19
N ASP A 219 -2.37 30.92 -20.44
CA ASP A 219 -3.36 30.14 -21.18
C ASP A 219 -3.59 28.79 -20.49
N THR A 220 -4.85 28.40 -20.30
CA THR A 220 -5.19 27.15 -19.60
C THR A 220 -4.68 25.89 -20.33
N GLY A 221 -4.47 25.97 -21.65
CA GLY A 221 -3.80 24.93 -22.43
C GLY A 221 -2.30 24.83 -22.12
N CYS A 222 -1.63 25.97 -21.88
CA CYS A 222 -0.24 25.99 -21.41
C CYS A 222 -0.11 25.28 -20.06
N GLY A 223 -0.95 25.63 -19.07
CA GLY A 223 -0.93 25.02 -17.74
C GLY A 223 -1.10 23.49 -17.80
N ARG A 224 -2.08 23.01 -18.58
CA ARG A 224 -2.28 21.56 -18.81
C ARG A 224 -1.08 20.88 -19.45
N SER A 225 -0.45 21.53 -20.43
CA SER A 225 0.73 20.96 -21.09
C SER A 225 1.96 20.93 -20.19
N LEU A 226 2.13 21.90 -19.29
CA LEU A 226 3.20 21.93 -18.29
C LEU A 226 3.03 20.83 -17.25
N GLN A 227 1.81 20.69 -16.70
CA GLN A 227 1.47 19.62 -15.77
C GLN A 227 1.70 18.24 -16.39
N SER A 228 1.16 18.00 -17.59
CA SER A 228 1.34 16.72 -18.29
C SER A 228 2.80 16.38 -18.55
N TYR A 229 3.63 17.38 -18.90
CA TYR A 229 5.07 17.18 -19.04
C TYR A 229 5.71 16.78 -17.71
N TYR A 230 5.43 17.51 -16.63
CA TYR A 230 5.99 17.25 -15.31
C TYR A 230 5.61 15.84 -14.81
N ASP A 231 4.32 15.50 -14.83
CA ASP A 231 3.80 14.20 -14.37
C ASP A 231 4.40 13.05 -15.19
N GLY A 232 4.51 13.23 -16.51
CA GLY A 232 5.12 12.25 -17.42
C GLY A 232 6.60 12.02 -17.12
N VAL A 233 7.36 13.08 -16.81
CA VAL A 233 8.77 12.98 -16.42
C VAL A 233 8.92 12.32 -15.05
N VAL A 234 8.13 12.70 -14.04
CA VAL A 234 8.18 12.09 -12.71
C VAL A 234 7.92 10.57 -12.79
N SER A 235 6.91 10.18 -13.56
CA SER A 235 6.55 8.76 -13.73
C SER A 235 7.61 7.98 -14.52
N ALA A 236 8.05 8.49 -15.67
CA ALA A 236 8.98 7.75 -16.55
C ALA A 236 10.43 7.69 -16.04
N CYS A 237 10.81 8.61 -15.15
CA CYS A 237 12.17 8.78 -14.66
C CYS A 237 12.37 8.38 -13.19
N GLN A 238 11.44 7.63 -12.60
CA GLN A 238 11.48 7.23 -11.19
C GLN A 238 12.82 6.56 -10.83
N GLY A 239 13.48 7.07 -9.77
CA GLY A 239 14.76 6.56 -9.27
C GLY A 239 15.99 6.85 -10.14
N GLN A 240 15.86 7.64 -11.22
CA GLN A 240 16.96 7.94 -12.13
C GLN A 240 17.49 9.37 -11.90
N ASN A 241 18.81 9.52 -11.92
CA ASN A 241 19.50 10.81 -11.80
C ASN A 241 20.48 11.00 -12.96
N PHE A 242 20.84 12.24 -13.26
CA PHE A 242 21.87 12.58 -14.26
C PHE A 242 22.72 13.75 -13.79
N THR A 243 23.88 13.95 -14.40
CA THR A 243 24.85 14.96 -13.96
C THR A 243 24.86 16.17 -14.89
N VAL A 244 24.72 17.37 -14.32
CA VAL A 244 24.88 18.64 -15.04
C VAL A 244 25.95 19.45 -14.32
N ASN A 245 27.04 19.82 -15.03
CA ASN A 245 28.15 20.60 -14.48
C ASN A 245 28.71 20.02 -13.15
N SER A 246 28.85 18.70 -13.10
CA SER A 246 29.32 17.94 -11.91
C SER A 246 28.37 17.94 -10.71
N ALA A 247 27.14 18.46 -10.85
CA ALA A 247 26.09 18.31 -9.85
C ALA A 247 25.08 17.24 -10.29
N VAL A 248 24.77 16.31 -9.37
CA VAL A 248 23.70 15.32 -9.57
C VAL A 248 22.37 16.07 -9.53
N THR A 249 21.56 15.89 -10.56
CA THR A 249 20.23 16.48 -10.67
C THR A 249 19.21 15.40 -11.02
N PHE A 250 17.97 15.62 -10.58
CA PHE A 250 16.85 14.74 -10.89
C PHE A 250 16.10 15.24 -12.15
N PRO A 251 15.59 14.34 -13.01
CA PRO A 251 14.88 14.66 -14.25
C PRO A 251 13.74 15.66 -14.13
N ALA A 252 12.94 15.59 -13.06
CA ALA A 252 11.77 16.46 -12.88
C ALA A 252 12.11 17.91 -12.49
N ARG A 253 13.36 18.23 -12.13
CA ARG A 253 13.74 19.53 -11.55
C ARG A 253 13.37 20.70 -12.44
N ALA A 254 13.81 20.67 -13.69
CA ALA A 254 13.58 21.78 -14.61
C ALA A 254 12.08 21.97 -14.92
N GLY A 255 11.34 20.86 -15.13
CA GLY A 255 9.90 20.90 -15.38
C GLY A 255 9.12 21.44 -14.18
N GLY A 256 9.44 20.98 -12.97
CA GLY A 256 8.80 21.41 -11.73
C GLY A 256 9.03 22.89 -11.41
N THR A 257 10.24 23.40 -11.67
CA THR A 257 10.56 24.82 -11.50
C THR A 257 9.79 25.70 -12.49
N ILE A 258 9.72 25.30 -13.77
CA ILE A 258 8.96 26.05 -14.77
C ILE A 258 7.48 26.06 -14.42
N TRP A 259 6.93 24.91 -14.02
CA TRP A 259 5.52 24.80 -13.67
C TRP A 259 5.17 25.61 -12.41
N THR A 260 6.06 25.63 -11.42
CA THR A 260 5.92 26.51 -10.24
C THR A 260 5.93 27.98 -10.66
N GLY A 261 6.86 28.39 -11.53
CA GLY A 261 6.90 29.75 -12.04
C GLY A 261 5.65 30.14 -12.84
N TYR A 262 5.05 29.20 -13.57
CA TYR A 262 3.74 29.38 -14.21
C TYR A 262 2.65 29.63 -13.16
N ASN A 263 2.55 28.79 -12.13
CA ASN A 263 1.52 28.94 -11.10
C ASN A 263 1.65 30.28 -10.36
N GLU A 264 2.89 30.69 -10.02
CA GLU A 264 3.16 31.99 -9.39
C GLU A 264 2.74 33.16 -10.28
N THR A 265 3.10 33.11 -11.57
CA THR A 265 2.79 34.19 -12.54
C THR A 265 1.30 34.29 -12.85
N CYS A 266 0.60 33.15 -12.86
CA CYS A 266 -0.79 33.05 -13.31
C CYS A 266 -1.81 33.07 -12.18
N LEU A 267 -1.36 33.26 -10.93
CA LEU A 267 -2.24 33.48 -9.80
C LEU A 267 -3.06 34.76 -10.00
N LYS A 268 -4.37 34.66 -9.85
CA LYS A 268 -5.31 35.78 -9.96
C LYS A 268 -6.11 35.94 -8.68
N ASP A 269 -6.39 37.19 -8.35
CA ASP A 269 -7.35 37.53 -7.31
C ASP A 269 -8.76 37.09 -7.73
N PRO A 270 -9.47 36.29 -6.92
CA PRO A 270 -10.76 35.71 -7.31
C PRO A 270 -11.89 36.74 -7.40
N ASP A 271 -11.77 37.88 -6.71
CA ASP A 271 -12.80 38.92 -6.67
C ASP A 271 -12.65 39.91 -7.82
N THR A 272 -11.41 40.19 -8.24
CA THR A 272 -11.09 41.23 -9.23
C THR A 272 -10.63 40.68 -10.59
N ASP A 273 -10.30 39.38 -10.69
CA ASP A 273 -9.73 38.72 -11.88
C ASP A 273 -8.40 39.35 -12.37
N VAL A 274 -7.72 40.09 -11.49
CA VAL A 274 -6.42 40.71 -11.75
C VAL A 274 -5.30 39.76 -11.37
N TYR A 275 -4.27 39.64 -12.21
CA TYR A 275 -3.07 38.86 -11.89
C TYR A 275 -2.36 39.44 -10.67
N CYS A 276 -2.06 38.57 -9.71
CA CYS A 276 -1.52 38.99 -8.43
C CYS A 276 -0.18 39.72 -8.54
N ASN A 277 0.71 39.29 -9.44
CA ASN A 277 1.96 39.99 -9.67
C ASN A 277 1.75 41.42 -10.21
N ASN A 278 0.75 41.65 -11.06
CA ASN A 278 0.44 43.00 -11.55
C ASN A 278 -0.10 43.89 -10.41
N MET A 279 -0.80 43.31 -9.44
CA MET A 279 -1.28 44.03 -8.26
C MET A 279 -0.12 44.35 -7.32
N ILE A 280 0.74 43.37 -7.04
CA ILE A 280 1.89 43.50 -6.13
C ILE A 280 2.89 44.54 -6.65
N ASP A 281 3.09 44.64 -7.97
CA ASP A 281 3.93 45.69 -8.57
C ASP A 281 3.48 47.12 -8.27
N THR A 282 2.21 47.31 -7.89
CA THR A 282 1.67 48.63 -7.50
C THR A 282 1.83 48.93 -6.01
N PHE A 283 2.37 47.99 -5.23
CA PHE A 283 2.54 48.16 -3.80
C PHE A 283 3.61 49.20 -3.47
N THR A 284 3.54 49.70 -2.24
CA THR A 284 4.51 50.67 -1.73
C THR A 284 5.87 49.99 -1.62
N ILE A 285 6.87 50.56 -2.27
CA ILE A 285 8.25 50.08 -2.17
C ILE A 285 8.78 50.43 -0.77
N VAL A 286 9.14 49.41 0.00
CA VAL A 286 9.65 49.50 1.37
C VAL A 286 10.92 48.67 1.51
N ASP A 287 11.74 48.97 2.52
CA ASP A 287 13.02 48.28 2.74
C ASP A 287 12.85 46.89 3.40
N SER A 288 11.72 46.66 4.09
CA SER A 288 11.39 45.37 4.70
C SER A 288 9.89 45.10 4.73
N TYR A 289 9.48 43.83 4.77
CA TYR A 289 8.07 43.44 4.73
C TYR A 289 7.28 43.91 5.96
N GLU A 290 7.95 44.16 7.08
CA GLU A 290 7.35 44.71 8.31
C GLU A 290 6.92 46.17 8.17
N GLU A 291 7.43 46.89 7.16
CA GLU A 291 7.07 48.28 6.87
C GLU A 291 5.94 48.40 5.84
N MET A 292 5.50 47.29 5.25
CA MET A 292 4.44 47.28 4.25
C MET A 292 3.11 47.76 4.85
N PRO A 293 2.33 48.59 4.13
CA PRO A 293 0.96 48.93 4.52
C PRO A 293 0.12 47.67 4.75
N ARG A 294 -0.65 47.64 5.85
CA ARG A 294 -1.40 46.44 6.27
C ARG A 294 -2.36 45.96 5.19
N ASP A 295 -3.00 46.85 4.44
CA ASP A 295 -3.89 46.51 3.32
C ASP A 295 -3.17 45.82 2.16
N GLN A 296 -1.89 46.11 1.95
CA GLN A 296 -1.04 45.48 0.92
C GLN A 296 -0.46 44.16 1.41
N LEU A 297 0.10 44.15 2.63
CA LEU A 297 0.63 42.95 3.30
C LEU A 297 -0.43 41.86 3.42
N CYS A 298 -1.66 42.25 3.77
CA CYS A 298 -2.77 41.34 4.02
C CYS A 298 -3.69 41.16 2.80
N SER A 299 -3.28 41.66 1.63
CA SER A 299 -4.01 41.42 0.39
C SER A 299 -4.05 39.93 0.06
N TRP A 300 -5.15 39.46 -0.53
CA TRP A 300 -5.33 38.06 -0.90
C TRP A 300 -4.18 37.57 -1.78
N CYS A 301 -3.76 38.40 -2.74
CA CYS A 301 -2.66 38.10 -3.66
C CYS A 301 -1.31 37.92 -2.96
N TYR A 302 -0.94 38.82 -2.05
CA TYR A 302 0.35 38.73 -1.36
C TYR A 302 0.41 37.50 -0.45
N VAL A 303 -0.68 37.24 0.29
CA VAL A 303 -0.79 36.08 1.17
C VAL A 303 -0.68 34.77 0.37
N ASN A 304 -1.47 34.60 -0.69
CA ASN A 304 -1.52 33.34 -1.42
C ASN A 304 -0.31 33.11 -2.32
N LEU A 305 0.35 34.16 -2.82
CA LEU A 305 1.63 34.00 -3.52
C LEU A 305 2.70 33.45 -2.57
N ASN A 306 2.76 33.93 -1.31
CA ASN A 306 3.70 33.41 -0.31
C ASN A 306 3.39 31.96 0.10
N ARG A 307 2.11 31.60 0.25
CA ARG A 307 1.70 30.21 0.48
C ARG A 307 2.06 29.30 -0.70
N MET A 308 1.82 29.76 -1.92
CA MET A 308 2.15 29.00 -3.12
C MET A 308 3.65 28.72 -3.21
N MET A 309 4.48 29.73 -2.94
CA MET A 309 5.93 29.56 -2.84
C MET A 309 6.30 28.54 -1.76
N GLN A 310 5.71 28.63 -0.55
CA GLN A 310 5.96 27.65 0.52
C GLN A 310 5.53 26.23 0.14
N SER A 311 4.43 26.07 -0.59
CA SER A 311 3.88 24.75 -0.92
C SER A 311 4.65 23.97 -2.00
N SER A 312 5.54 24.63 -2.75
CA SER A 312 6.26 24.01 -3.86
C SER A 312 7.73 23.70 -3.51
N PRO A 313 8.19 22.44 -3.68
CA PRO A 313 9.60 22.08 -3.50
C PRO A 313 10.51 22.62 -4.61
N TYR A 314 9.93 23.25 -5.65
CA TYR A 314 10.67 23.83 -6.79
C TYR A 314 10.73 25.35 -6.77
N SER A 315 10.12 25.99 -5.77
CA SER A 315 10.18 27.44 -5.61
C SER A 315 11.50 27.89 -4.96
N ILE A 316 11.71 29.19 -4.93
CA ILE A 316 12.84 29.80 -4.22
C ILE A 316 12.76 29.58 -2.69
N PHE A 317 11.60 29.21 -2.16
CA PHE A 317 11.38 28.92 -0.73
C PHE A 317 12.23 27.74 -0.23
N GLN A 318 12.62 26.83 -1.13
CA GLN A 318 13.51 25.70 -0.83
C GLN A 318 15.02 26.07 -0.90
N SER A 319 15.37 27.29 -1.31
CA SER A 319 16.77 27.68 -1.44
C SER A 319 17.43 27.91 -0.08
N THR A 320 18.65 27.39 0.11
CA THR A 320 19.37 27.50 1.38
C THR A 320 19.66 28.93 1.82
N LEU A 321 19.69 29.88 0.88
CA LEU A 321 19.98 31.29 1.14
C LEU A 321 18.72 32.11 1.47
N GLU A 322 17.61 31.91 0.74
CA GLU A 322 16.40 32.75 0.87
C GLU A 322 15.34 32.13 1.78
N SER A 323 15.36 30.81 2.00
CA SER A 323 14.36 30.09 2.80
C SER A 323 14.11 30.71 4.18
N PRO A 324 15.14 31.08 4.99
CA PRO A 324 14.90 31.68 6.30
C PRO A 324 14.14 33.01 6.24
N TYR A 325 14.44 33.84 5.24
CA TYR A 325 13.79 35.14 5.05
C TYR A 325 12.32 34.97 4.61
N LEU A 326 12.07 34.07 3.67
CA LEU A 326 10.73 33.80 3.14
C LEU A 326 9.81 33.15 4.17
N LYS A 327 10.37 32.24 5.00
CA LYS A 327 9.67 31.65 6.14
C LYS A 327 9.28 32.72 7.16
N ALA A 328 10.23 33.55 7.60
CA ALA A 328 9.98 34.63 8.56
C ALA A 328 8.92 35.63 8.03
N ARG A 329 8.96 35.93 6.71
CA ARG A 329 7.95 36.75 6.04
C ARG A 329 6.54 36.14 6.13
N LEU A 330 6.40 34.84 5.86
CA LEU A 330 5.10 34.17 5.92
C LEU A 330 4.57 34.07 7.36
N GLU A 331 5.44 33.83 8.34
CA GLU A 331 5.11 33.88 9.78
C GLU A 331 4.62 35.27 10.19
N TYR A 332 5.29 36.32 9.71
CA TYR A 332 4.89 37.70 9.96
C TYR A 332 3.51 38.02 9.38
N ILE A 333 3.24 37.60 8.14
CA ILE A 333 1.91 37.72 7.50
C ILE A 333 0.84 37.05 8.37
N TYR A 334 1.05 35.80 8.79
CA TYR A 334 0.10 35.06 9.62
C TYR A 334 -0.17 35.73 10.97
N SER A 335 0.85 36.28 11.60
CA SER A 335 0.68 36.99 12.88
C SER A 335 -0.05 38.34 12.75
N THR A 336 -0.06 38.96 11.56
CA THR A 336 -0.52 40.34 11.37
C THR A 336 -1.88 40.45 10.66
N CYS A 337 -2.21 39.49 9.79
CA CYS A 337 -3.24 39.68 8.76
C CYS A 337 -4.64 39.12 9.03
N GLU A 338 -4.90 38.52 10.20
CA GLU A 338 -6.21 37.90 10.50
C GLU A 338 -6.69 36.93 9.40
N VAL A 339 -5.73 36.30 8.69
CA VAL A 339 -5.97 35.29 7.66
C VAL A 339 -5.83 33.90 8.26
N GLU A 340 -6.45 32.90 7.63
CA GLU A 340 -6.31 31.50 8.03
C GLU A 340 -4.84 31.09 8.09
N THR A 341 -4.35 30.65 9.24
CA THR A 341 -2.94 30.27 9.37
C THR A 341 -2.70 28.92 8.73
N GLY A 342 -1.60 28.77 8.00
CA GLY A 342 -1.18 27.50 7.38
C GLY A 342 0.24 27.11 7.80
N PRO A 343 0.80 26.04 7.26
CA PRO A 343 2.21 25.71 7.48
C PRO A 343 3.12 26.83 6.97
N THR A 344 4.14 27.18 7.75
CA THR A 344 5.21 28.12 7.35
C THR A 344 6.49 27.39 6.97
N ASP A 345 6.58 26.10 7.32
CA ASP A 345 7.56 25.14 6.83
C ASP A 345 7.08 24.52 5.52
N VAL A 346 7.96 24.35 4.52
CA VAL A 346 7.67 23.53 3.32
C VAL A 346 7.17 22.18 3.81
N GLY A 347 6.02 21.71 3.29
CA GLY A 347 5.25 20.61 3.88
C GLY A 347 6.11 19.50 4.47
N ASP A 348 5.74 19.06 5.67
CA ASP A 348 6.53 18.12 6.47
C ASP A 348 7.02 16.94 5.61
N THR A 349 8.31 16.65 5.70
CA THR A 349 8.92 15.40 5.24
C THR A 349 9.14 14.48 6.44
N CYS A 350 9.39 13.19 6.19
CA CYS A 350 9.78 12.31 7.30
C CYS A 350 11.01 12.83 8.04
N ASP A 351 11.92 13.54 7.37
CA ASP A 351 13.12 14.13 7.97
C ASP A 351 12.76 15.30 8.89
N SER A 352 11.90 16.21 8.45
CA SER A 352 11.49 17.36 9.28
C SER A 352 10.73 16.93 10.54
N VAL A 353 9.87 15.92 10.43
CA VAL A 353 9.13 15.34 11.57
C VAL A 353 10.08 14.54 12.45
N ALA A 354 10.97 13.75 11.86
CA ALA A 354 11.98 12.97 12.58
C ALA A 354 12.88 13.85 13.45
N LEU A 355 13.36 14.97 12.91
CA LEU A 355 14.16 15.93 13.66
C LEU A 355 13.36 16.60 14.78
N THR A 356 12.09 16.95 14.51
CA THR A 356 11.21 17.60 15.49
C THR A 356 10.92 16.71 16.69
N TYR A 357 10.62 15.44 16.44
CA TYR A 357 10.25 14.48 17.49
C TYR A 357 11.43 13.62 17.96
N SER A 358 12.64 13.89 17.47
CA SER A 358 13.85 13.12 17.75
C SER A 358 13.66 11.63 17.49
N VAL A 359 13.24 11.21 16.29
CA VAL A 359 13.06 9.80 15.87
C VAL A 359 13.82 9.53 14.56
N ALA A 360 13.94 8.28 14.13
CA ALA A 360 14.47 7.98 12.79
C ALA A 360 13.37 8.12 11.73
N SER A 361 13.70 8.67 10.56
CA SER A 361 12.75 8.86 9.45
C SER A 361 12.18 7.54 8.95
N ALA A 362 13.01 6.49 8.88
CA ALA A 362 12.58 5.17 8.44
C ALA A 362 11.62 4.52 9.44
N ALA A 363 11.82 4.75 10.74
CA ALA A 363 10.92 4.26 11.78
C ALA A 363 9.57 4.99 11.70
N LEU A 364 9.59 6.31 11.44
CA LEU A 364 8.38 7.10 11.24
C LEU A 364 7.61 6.61 10.01
N GLN A 365 8.28 6.33 8.91
CA GLN A 365 7.67 5.75 7.71
C GLN A 365 7.09 4.35 7.98
N SER A 366 7.84 3.49 8.68
CA SER A 366 7.42 2.12 9.00
C SER A 366 6.21 2.08 9.94
N ALA A 367 6.10 3.05 10.86
CA ALA A 367 4.97 3.16 11.77
C ALA A 367 3.68 3.70 11.10
N ASN A 368 3.81 4.28 9.90
CA ASN A 368 2.73 4.98 9.21
C ASN A 368 2.59 4.53 7.74
N THR A 369 2.84 3.26 7.45
CA THR A 369 2.83 2.70 6.07
C THR A 369 1.50 2.86 5.35
N GLY A 370 0.39 3.04 6.07
CA GLY A 370 -0.92 3.37 5.49
C GLY A 370 -1.04 4.78 4.91
N TYR A 371 -0.13 5.70 5.27
CA TYR A 371 -0.15 7.12 4.87
C TYR A 371 1.15 7.58 4.22
N ILE A 372 2.28 6.95 4.56
CA ILE A 372 3.63 7.34 4.13
C ILE A 372 4.22 6.25 3.23
N THR A 373 4.10 6.47 1.92
CA THR A 373 4.69 5.59 0.89
C THR A 373 6.10 6.03 0.47
N ASN A 374 6.43 7.31 0.66
CA ASN A 374 7.76 7.86 0.49
C ASN A 374 7.97 9.04 1.45
N CYS A 375 9.23 9.34 1.76
CA CYS A 375 9.58 10.34 2.75
C CYS A 375 9.87 11.73 2.17
N THR A 376 9.60 11.95 0.88
CA THR A 376 9.91 13.23 0.23
C THR A 376 8.83 14.29 0.43
N THR A 377 7.59 13.88 0.74
CA THR A 377 6.46 14.79 1.03
C THR A 377 5.42 14.07 1.89
N LEU A 378 4.95 14.67 2.99
CA LEU A 378 3.83 14.16 3.79
C LEU A 378 2.54 14.94 3.50
N ALA A 379 1.43 14.22 3.39
CA ALA A 379 0.11 14.83 3.23
C ALA A 379 -0.34 15.48 4.55
N ALA A 380 -0.75 16.74 4.48
CA ALA A 380 -1.26 17.48 5.63
C ALA A 380 -2.60 16.91 6.12
N GLY A 381 -2.86 17.01 7.43
CA GLY A 381 -4.12 16.59 8.05
C GLY A 381 -4.17 15.13 8.54
N ASN A 382 -3.08 14.37 8.37
CA ASN A 382 -2.96 13.01 8.90
C ASN A 382 -2.44 13.03 10.35
N GLU A 383 -3.05 12.24 11.23
CA GLU A 383 -2.47 11.92 12.54
C GLU A 383 -1.41 10.83 12.37
N LEU A 384 -0.16 11.14 12.71
CA LEU A 384 0.97 10.22 12.58
C LEU A 384 1.27 9.52 13.92
N CYS A 385 1.49 8.21 13.86
CA CYS A 385 2.08 7.45 14.95
C CYS A 385 3.56 7.80 15.08
N ILE A 386 3.94 8.48 16.17
CA ILE A 386 5.33 8.87 16.43
C ILE A 386 6.07 7.71 17.12
N PRO A 387 7.16 7.16 16.53
CA PRO A 387 7.95 6.09 17.13
C PRO A 387 8.71 6.52 18.40
N LEU A 388 9.41 5.56 19.02
CA LEU A 388 10.25 5.84 20.19
C LEU A 388 11.41 6.78 19.85
N THR A 389 11.67 7.73 20.74
CA THR A 389 12.66 8.79 20.54
C THR A 389 14.09 8.26 20.53
N CYS A 390 14.88 8.67 19.57
CA CYS A 390 16.30 8.44 19.43
C CYS A 390 17.09 9.55 20.12
N HIS A 391 18.02 9.19 21.00
CA HIS A 391 18.79 10.19 21.75
C HIS A 391 19.83 10.90 20.87
N GLU A 392 20.51 10.12 20.03
CA GLU A 392 21.48 10.63 19.06
C GLU A 392 21.02 10.34 17.64
N LEU A 393 20.86 11.42 16.87
CA LEU A 393 20.48 11.39 15.47
C LEU A 393 21.67 11.69 14.56
N TYR A 394 21.66 11.11 13.37
CA TYR A 394 22.60 11.40 12.30
C TYR A 394 21.84 11.74 11.02
N ILE A 395 22.30 12.76 10.29
CA ILE A 395 21.73 13.13 9.00
C ILE A 395 22.62 12.56 7.91
N LEU A 396 22.09 11.61 7.15
CA LEU A 396 22.79 10.90 6.09
C LEU A 396 23.18 11.83 4.92
N GLU A 397 24.45 11.80 4.54
CA GLU A 397 25.02 12.44 3.35
C GLU A 397 25.15 11.46 2.18
N ASP A 398 25.24 11.97 0.94
CA ASP A 398 25.23 11.12 -0.26
C ASP A 398 26.53 10.30 -0.46
N THR A 399 27.60 10.69 0.24
CA THR A 399 28.89 9.99 0.23
C THR A 399 29.04 8.98 1.36
N ASP A 400 28.07 8.90 2.26
CA ASP A 400 28.16 8.06 3.44
C ASP A 400 28.01 6.57 3.13
N THR A 401 28.69 5.79 3.95
CA THR A 401 28.56 4.34 4.04
C THR A 401 28.33 3.98 5.50
N CYS A 402 27.82 2.79 5.80
CA CYS A 402 27.74 2.34 7.20
C CYS A 402 29.11 2.42 7.90
N GLU A 403 30.18 2.01 7.19
CA GLU A 403 31.52 2.01 7.75
C GLU A 403 32.03 3.42 8.06
N SER A 404 31.81 4.40 7.17
CA SER A 404 32.24 5.78 7.41
C SER A 404 31.50 6.39 8.61
N ILE A 405 30.17 6.22 8.68
CA ILE A 405 29.37 6.73 9.79
C ILE A 405 29.80 6.07 11.11
N GLU A 406 29.94 4.74 11.14
CA GLU A 406 30.30 4.01 12.36
C GLU A 406 31.70 4.39 12.89
N LEU A 407 32.65 4.65 11.99
CA LEU A 407 33.99 5.10 12.35
C LEU A 407 34.02 6.57 12.81
N ASP A 408 33.33 7.46 12.11
CA ASP A 408 33.35 8.90 12.38
C ASP A 408 32.56 9.27 13.64
N THR A 409 31.48 8.54 13.92
CA THR A 409 30.63 8.75 15.11
C THR A 409 31.08 7.93 16.33
N GLY A 410 31.90 6.89 16.12
CA GLY A 410 32.45 6.07 17.19
C GLY A 410 31.44 5.10 17.83
N ILE A 411 30.30 4.84 17.19
CA ILE A 411 29.26 3.95 17.73
C ILE A 411 29.63 2.46 17.66
N GLY A 412 30.70 2.10 16.95
CA GLY A 412 31.18 0.71 16.80
C GLY A 412 30.61 0.01 15.57
N LEU A 413 31.44 -0.84 14.94
CA LEU A 413 31.09 -1.49 13.67
C LEU A 413 29.87 -2.42 13.83
N GLY A 414 28.89 -2.28 12.94
CA GLY A 414 27.63 -3.02 12.94
C GLY A 414 26.49 -2.37 13.73
N ASN A 415 26.77 -1.39 14.60
CA ASN A 415 25.73 -0.80 15.44
C ASN A 415 24.80 0.15 14.68
N LEU A 416 25.22 0.73 13.57
CA LEU A 416 24.32 1.57 12.76
C LEU A 416 23.14 0.75 12.22
N ARG A 417 23.41 -0.47 11.77
CA ARG A 417 22.40 -1.44 11.31
C ARG A 417 21.54 -1.95 12.47
N ALA A 418 22.14 -2.17 13.64
CA ALA A 418 21.40 -2.58 14.83
C ALA A 418 20.34 -1.54 15.25
N TYR A 419 20.65 -0.25 15.12
CA TYR A 419 19.72 0.84 15.47
C TYR A 419 18.75 1.21 14.34
N ASN A 420 19.03 0.76 13.11
CA ASN A 420 18.24 1.05 11.91
C ASN A 420 18.05 -0.23 11.07
N PRO A 421 17.13 -1.15 11.48
CA PRO A 421 17.06 -2.52 10.94
C PRO A 421 16.64 -2.65 9.48
N TRP A 422 16.17 -1.56 8.86
CA TRP A 422 15.87 -1.50 7.44
C TRP A 422 17.14 -1.49 6.59
N ILE A 423 18.29 -1.10 7.16
CA ILE A 423 19.58 -1.16 6.47
C ILE A 423 19.97 -2.63 6.33
N ASN A 424 20.17 -3.08 5.10
CA ASN A 424 20.46 -4.47 4.83
C ASN A 424 21.90 -4.86 5.24
N TYR A 425 22.17 -6.16 5.20
CA TYR A 425 23.47 -6.69 5.59
C TYR A 425 24.64 -6.06 4.82
N PHE A 426 24.48 -5.76 3.52
CA PHE A 426 25.52 -5.21 2.66
C PHE A 426 25.64 -3.68 2.73
N CYS A 427 24.70 -2.99 3.40
CA CYS A 427 24.61 -1.53 3.49
C CYS A 427 24.61 -0.80 2.13
N ASP A 428 24.22 -1.46 1.06
CA ASP A 428 24.09 -0.83 -0.27
C ASP A 428 22.74 -0.11 -0.46
N ASN A 429 21.79 -0.34 0.46
CA ASN A 429 20.51 0.35 0.47
C ASN A 429 20.53 1.70 1.20
N LEU A 430 21.58 2.01 1.96
CA LEU A 430 21.63 3.18 2.86
C LEU A 430 21.26 4.51 2.16
N VAL A 431 21.97 4.88 1.10
CA VAL A 431 21.73 6.12 0.34
C VAL A 431 20.66 5.92 -0.74
N SER A 432 20.59 4.71 -1.33
CA SER A 432 19.71 4.43 -2.48
C SER A 432 18.21 4.43 -2.12
N THR A 433 17.86 4.28 -0.84
CA THR A 433 16.47 4.29 -0.37
C THR A 433 16.08 5.57 0.39
N VAL A 434 16.89 6.64 0.34
CA VAL A 434 16.59 7.92 1.02
C VAL A 434 15.20 8.47 0.65
N TRP A 435 14.76 8.27 -0.59
CA TRP A 435 13.42 8.71 -1.01
C TRP A 435 12.29 7.94 -0.29
N ILE A 436 12.53 6.69 0.13
CA ILE A 436 11.57 5.88 0.89
C ILE A 436 11.70 6.17 2.39
N HIS A 437 12.93 6.14 2.92
CA HIS A 437 13.20 6.06 4.36
C HIS A 437 13.66 7.38 4.99
N GLY A 438 13.86 8.42 4.19
CA GLY A 438 14.44 9.69 4.64
C GLY A 438 15.94 9.57 4.92
N ARG A 439 16.51 10.65 5.45
CA ARG A 439 17.93 10.80 5.79
C ARG A 439 18.23 10.73 7.28
N THR A 440 17.24 10.84 8.15
CA THR A 440 17.46 10.93 9.60
C THR A 440 17.58 9.54 10.20
N LEU A 441 18.80 9.17 10.62
CA LEU A 441 19.18 7.88 11.20
C LEU A 441 19.34 7.96 12.71
N CYS A 442 19.23 6.81 13.36
CA CYS A 442 19.58 6.63 14.75
C CYS A 442 21.02 6.19 14.97
N LEU A 443 21.74 6.88 15.86
CA LEU A 443 23.06 6.45 16.38
C LEU A 443 22.97 5.78 17.76
N SER A 444 21.75 5.64 18.28
CA SER A 444 21.47 5.04 19.59
C SER A 444 20.18 4.22 19.51
N PRO A 445 19.93 3.29 20.46
CA PRO A 445 18.65 2.61 20.56
C PRO A 445 17.48 3.60 20.64
N GLN A 446 16.45 3.35 19.83
CA GLN A 446 15.20 4.12 19.90
C GLN A 446 14.50 3.83 21.23
N GLY A 447 14.19 4.89 21.99
CA GLY A 447 13.80 4.86 23.40
C GLY A 447 14.86 5.42 24.37
N GLY A 448 16.05 5.79 23.87
CA GLY A 448 17.14 6.40 24.63
C GLY A 448 18.01 5.41 25.42
N ILE A 449 18.97 5.94 26.20
CA ILE A 449 19.67 5.16 27.23
C ILE A 449 18.74 5.09 28.43
N TYR A 450 18.20 3.91 28.69
CA TYR A 450 17.20 3.69 29.74
C TYR A 450 17.70 4.15 31.11
N ASN A 451 17.01 5.13 31.69
CA ASN A 451 17.14 5.43 33.11
C ASN A 451 16.53 4.23 33.85
N VAL A 452 17.39 3.43 34.46
CA VAL A 452 17.02 2.19 35.17
C VAL A 452 15.90 2.48 36.15
N SER A 453 14.66 2.08 35.82
CA SER A 453 13.67 1.85 36.85
C SER A 453 14.11 0.61 37.61
N THR A 454 14.64 0.77 38.82
CA THR A 454 14.95 -0.38 39.66
C THR A 454 13.64 -1.05 40.05
N PRO A 455 13.55 -2.40 40.01
CA PRO A 455 12.41 -3.12 40.55
C PRO A 455 12.13 -2.64 41.98
N SER A 456 10.85 -2.60 42.38
CA SER A 456 10.49 -2.34 43.78
C SER A 456 11.28 -3.30 44.70
N LEU A 457 11.72 -2.84 45.86
CA LEU A 457 12.57 -3.61 46.80
C LEU A 457 11.96 -4.95 47.26
N GLU A 458 10.71 -5.23 46.91
CA GLU A 458 9.93 -6.41 47.30
C GLU A 458 9.70 -7.43 46.16
N SER A 459 10.02 -7.11 44.90
CA SER A 459 9.82 -8.03 43.78
C SER A 459 11.02 -8.96 43.53
N THR A 460 10.77 -10.26 43.42
CA THR A 460 11.79 -11.26 43.04
C THR A 460 12.05 -11.20 41.54
N VAL A 461 13.29 -10.85 41.15
CA VAL A 461 13.72 -10.80 39.75
C VAL A 461 14.28 -12.16 39.34
N ALA A 462 13.88 -12.66 38.17
CA ALA A 462 14.36 -13.93 37.64
C ALA A 462 15.89 -13.89 37.38
N ASN A 463 16.57 -15.00 37.64
CA ASN A 463 18.04 -15.05 37.62
C ASN A 463 18.62 -14.66 36.25
N GLY A 464 19.68 -13.85 36.24
CA GLY A 464 20.34 -13.38 35.02
C GLY A 464 19.60 -12.31 34.23
N THR A 465 18.35 -11.98 34.58
CA THR A 465 17.57 -10.91 33.93
C THR A 465 18.31 -9.58 34.02
N THR A 466 18.44 -8.88 32.89
CA THR A 466 19.10 -7.57 32.90
C THR A 466 18.31 -6.59 33.75
N LEU A 467 19.02 -5.86 34.62
CA LEU A 467 18.42 -4.80 35.42
C LEU A 467 18.24 -3.50 34.62
N TYR A 468 18.76 -3.45 33.39
CA TYR A 468 18.69 -2.32 32.47
C TYR A 468 17.53 -2.52 31.48
N CYS A 469 16.31 -2.62 32.01
CA CYS A 469 15.08 -2.83 31.25
C CYS A 469 14.19 -1.59 31.26
N GLY A 470 13.38 -1.47 30.22
CA GLY A 470 12.47 -0.35 30.07
C GLY A 470 11.08 -0.50 30.66
N ILE A 471 10.61 -1.75 30.70
CA ILE A 471 9.37 -2.14 31.35
C ILE A 471 9.68 -3.41 32.12
N TRP A 472 9.26 -3.45 33.38
CA TRP A 472 9.27 -4.66 34.18
C TRP A 472 7.91 -5.34 34.06
N TYR A 473 7.90 -6.56 33.55
CA TYR A 473 6.69 -7.38 33.52
C TYR A 473 6.66 -8.27 34.75
N ALA A 474 5.67 -8.07 35.62
CA ALA A 474 5.40 -8.96 36.74
C ALA A 474 4.37 -10.00 36.30
N VAL A 475 4.79 -11.25 36.16
CA VAL A 475 3.89 -12.37 35.84
C VAL A 475 2.83 -12.48 36.94
N ALA A 476 1.57 -12.19 36.59
CA ALA A 476 0.47 -12.03 37.53
C ALA A 476 -0.36 -13.32 37.71
N ALA A 477 -0.31 -14.22 36.72
CA ALA A 477 -1.05 -15.47 36.72
C ALA A 477 -0.20 -16.64 36.17
N ALA A 478 -0.51 -17.86 36.60
CA ALA A 478 0.24 -19.07 36.22
C ALA A 478 0.05 -19.49 34.76
N ASP A 479 -0.87 -18.88 34.01
CA ASP A 479 -1.19 -19.18 32.61
C ASP A 479 -0.65 -18.13 31.61
N GLU A 480 0.14 -17.17 32.08
CA GLU A 480 0.85 -16.21 31.22
C GLU A 480 2.09 -16.88 30.61
N THR A 481 2.09 -17.03 29.28
CA THR A 481 3.22 -17.60 28.54
C THR A 481 4.11 -16.52 27.95
N CYS A 482 5.37 -16.83 27.68
CA CYS A 482 6.29 -15.93 26.97
C CYS A 482 5.72 -15.43 25.64
N ALA A 483 4.92 -16.24 24.94
CA ALA A 483 4.25 -15.85 23.70
C ALA A 483 3.20 -14.76 23.93
N LYS A 484 2.34 -14.91 24.94
CA LYS A 484 1.36 -13.88 25.33
C LYS A 484 2.05 -12.59 25.75
N ILE A 485 3.15 -12.68 26.49
CA ILE A 485 3.91 -11.51 26.95
C ILE A 485 4.57 -10.80 25.75
N CYS A 486 5.24 -11.53 24.86
CA CYS A 486 5.85 -10.93 23.67
C CYS A 486 4.82 -10.31 22.74
N ALA A 487 3.70 -10.99 22.49
CA ALA A 487 2.62 -10.49 21.65
C ALA A 487 1.93 -9.26 22.24
N SER A 488 1.69 -9.24 23.57
CA SER A 488 1.01 -8.11 24.23
C SER A 488 1.90 -6.89 24.43
N THR A 489 3.21 -7.08 24.58
CA THR A 489 4.17 -5.98 24.81
C THR A 489 4.90 -5.54 23.55
N GLY A 490 4.76 -6.28 22.44
CA GLY A 490 5.44 -6.00 21.18
C GLY A 490 6.96 -6.23 21.21
N ILE A 491 7.50 -6.83 22.28
CA ILE A 491 8.93 -7.17 22.37
C ILE A 491 9.24 -8.40 21.50
N THR A 492 10.34 -8.34 20.74
CA THR A 492 10.77 -9.48 19.93
C THR A 492 11.31 -10.60 20.82
N SER A 493 11.14 -11.85 20.38
CA SER A 493 11.60 -13.03 21.12
C SER A 493 13.11 -13.03 21.40
N GLU A 494 13.87 -12.44 20.48
CA GLU A 494 15.32 -12.38 20.56
C GLU A 494 15.76 -11.46 21.69
N VAL A 495 15.25 -10.23 21.69
CA VAL A 495 15.50 -9.24 22.75
C VAL A 495 14.95 -9.75 24.08
N PHE A 496 13.74 -10.32 24.11
CA PHE A 496 13.13 -10.83 25.33
C PHE A 496 13.96 -11.95 26.00
N ARG A 497 14.61 -12.83 25.23
CA ARG A 497 15.50 -13.86 25.77
C ARG A 497 16.87 -13.32 26.16
N GLU A 498 17.43 -12.40 25.37
CA GLU A 498 18.72 -11.77 25.67
C GLU A 498 18.66 -11.02 27.00
N VAL A 499 17.53 -10.34 27.25
CA VAL A 499 17.31 -9.58 28.48
C VAL A 499 16.79 -10.43 29.64
N ASN A 500 16.31 -11.67 29.40
CA ASN A 500 15.88 -12.64 30.42
C ASN A 500 16.55 -14.03 30.24
N PRO A 501 17.86 -14.18 30.50
CA PRO A 501 18.62 -15.42 30.25
C PRO A 501 18.17 -16.66 31.04
N SER A 502 17.42 -16.50 32.14
CA SER A 502 16.82 -17.64 32.85
C SER A 502 15.75 -18.36 32.02
N LEU A 503 15.20 -17.70 31.01
CA LEU A 503 14.25 -18.29 30.05
C LEU A 503 14.97 -19.06 28.92
N ALA A 504 16.30 -19.06 28.89
CA ALA A 504 17.10 -19.67 27.83
C ALA A 504 17.50 -21.14 28.13
N GLY A 505 16.89 -21.82 29.11
CA GLY A 505 17.29 -23.18 29.51
C GLY A 505 16.22 -24.08 30.12
N ASN A 506 16.19 -25.31 29.59
CA ASN A 506 15.51 -26.55 30.01
C ASN A 506 13.98 -26.67 29.79
N ALA A 507 13.62 -27.03 28.55
CA ALA A 507 12.81 -28.19 28.11
C ALA A 507 11.42 -28.49 28.71
N THR A 508 10.86 -27.67 29.60
CA THR A 508 9.45 -27.84 30.03
C THR A 508 8.61 -26.56 29.97
N GLU A 509 9.23 -25.40 29.77
CA GLU A 509 8.57 -24.11 29.52
C GLU A 509 9.30 -23.37 28.38
N ASP A 510 9.44 -24.01 27.22
CA ASP A 510 10.28 -23.46 26.16
C ASP A 510 9.59 -22.29 25.44
N CYS A 511 9.87 -21.09 25.95
CA CYS A 511 9.56 -19.79 25.35
C CYS A 511 10.09 -19.62 23.92
N THR A 512 10.86 -20.57 23.39
CA THR A 512 11.44 -20.57 22.06
C THR A 512 10.48 -21.14 21.01
N GLY A 513 10.04 -22.41 21.15
CA GLY A 513 9.32 -23.12 20.10
C GLY A 513 7.92 -22.58 19.82
N LEU A 514 7.14 -22.29 20.87
CA LEU A 514 5.80 -21.72 20.76
C LEU A 514 5.82 -20.32 20.15
N LEU A 515 6.72 -19.48 20.66
CA LEU A 515 6.85 -18.10 20.21
C LEU A 515 7.34 -18.02 18.75
N GLN A 516 8.33 -18.83 18.37
CA GLN A 516 8.78 -18.93 16.98
C GLN A 516 7.64 -19.32 16.04
N ALA A 517 6.78 -20.27 16.44
CA ALA A 517 5.64 -20.69 15.63
C ALA A 517 4.58 -19.58 15.50
N VAL A 518 4.20 -18.92 16.60
CA VAL A 518 3.20 -17.84 16.61
C VAL A 518 3.67 -16.64 15.79
N VAL A 519 4.94 -16.24 15.94
CA VAL A 519 5.54 -15.14 15.18
C VAL A 519 5.64 -15.50 13.70
N ALA A 520 6.10 -16.71 13.38
CA ALA A 520 6.21 -17.16 12.00
C ALA A 520 4.83 -17.23 11.30
N PHE A 521 3.80 -17.71 11.99
CA PHE A 521 2.46 -17.73 11.44
C PHE A 521 1.89 -16.32 11.25
N SER A 522 2.06 -15.45 12.25
CA SER A 522 1.61 -14.05 12.14
C SER A 522 2.28 -13.33 10.98
N ARG A 523 3.61 -13.50 10.82
CA ARG A 523 4.38 -12.97 9.68
C ARG A 523 3.87 -13.49 8.34
N LEU A 524 3.54 -14.79 8.25
CA LEU A 524 2.95 -15.36 7.03
C LEU A 524 1.60 -14.71 6.69
N LEU A 525 0.73 -14.53 7.69
CA LEU A 525 -0.55 -13.86 7.49
C LEU A 525 -0.37 -12.41 7.04
N ASP A 526 0.53 -11.66 7.68
CA ASP A 526 0.88 -10.29 7.30
C ASP A 526 1.40 -10.19 5.86
N ALA A 527 2.29 -11.12 5.47
CA ALA A 527 2.83 -11.20 4.13
C ALA A 527 1.73 -11.42 3.08
N ILE A 528 0.77 -12.31 3.36
CA ILE A 528 -0.37 -12.56 2.48
C ILE A 528 -1.28 -11.33 2.40
N GLU A 529 -1.68 -10.76 3.54
CA GLU A 529 -2.56 -9.58 3.60
C GLU A 529 -1.98 -8.40 2.81
N SER A 530 -0.68 -8.15 2.95
CA SER A 530 0.02 -7.06 2.24
C SER A 530 0.02 -7.21 0.71
N ARG A 531 -0.23 -8.42 0.21
CA ARG A 531 -0.20 -8.76 -1.22
C ARG A 531 -1.57 -9.11 -1.79
N LEU A 532 -2.63 -9.08 -0.98
CA LEU A 532 -3.99 -9.25 -1.47
C LEU A 532 -4.29 -8.13 -2.49
N PRO A 533 -4.93 -8.46 -3.63
CA PRO A 533 -5.38 -7.43 -4.56
C PRO A 533 -6.36 -6.50 -3.84
N LEU A 534 -6.21 -5.18 -4.02
CA LEU A 534 -7.07 -4.16 -3.43
C LEU A 534 -8.54 -4.44 -3.79
N LYS A 535 -9.25 -5.16 -2.91
CA LYS A 535 -10.71 -5.20 -2.91
C LYS A 535 -11.16 -3.80 -2.52
N SER A 536 -11.97 -3.20 -3.37
CA SER A 536 -12.73 -1.99 -3.07
C SER A 536 -13.30 -2.09 -1.65
N THR A 537 -13.06 -1.05 -0.87
CA THR A 537 -13.43 -0.88 0.54
C THR A 537 -14.95 -0.93 0.71
N HIS A 538 -15.51 -2.14 0.69
CA HIS A 538 -16.74 -2.48 1.37
C HIS A 538 -16.45 -3.68 2.25
N ILE A 539 -16.03 -3.39 3.48
CA ILE A 539 -16.17 -4.33 4.59
C ILE A 539 -17.68 -4.51 4.76
N LEU A 540 -18.24 -5.55 4.14
CA LEU A 540 -19.53 -6.09 4.56
C LEU A 540 -19.30 -6.74 5.92
N LEU A 541 -19.55 -5.99 6.99
CA LEU A 541 -19.83 -6.57 8.30
C LEU A 541 -21.05 -7.50 8.13
N GLY A 542 -20.81 -8.79 7.90
CA GLY A 542 -21.85 -9.80 7.74
C GLY A 542 -21.59 -10.95 6.75
N SER A 543 -20.45 -11.01 6.05
CA SER A 543 -20.12 -12.23 5.28
C SER A 543 -19.76 -13.38 6.23
N SER A 544 -20.47 -14.51 6.11
CA SER A 544 -20.31 -15.72 6.96
C SER A 544 -19.04 -16.54 6.70
N ASP A 545 -18.18 -16.08 5.78
CA ASP A 545 -17.12 -16.92 5.21
C ASP A 545 -15.70 -16.55 5.69
N GLY A 546 -15.54 -15.58 6.59
CA GLY A 546 -14.25 -15.24 7.19
C GLY A 546 -13.88 -16.13 8.38
N ILE A 547 -12.58 -16.27 8.65
CA ILE A 547 -12.04 -17.09 9.74
C ILE A 547 -11.60 -16.18 10.88
N GLU A 548 -12.15 -16.42 12.08
CA GLU A 548 -11.74 -15.73 13.30
C GLU A 548 -10.63 -16.54 13.99
N LEU A 549 -9.48 -15.91 14.17
CA LEU A 549 -8.37 -16.40 14.98
C LEU A 549 -8.24 -15.55 16.26
N PRO A 550 -7.81 -16.15 17.39
CA PRO A 550 -7.71 -17.58 17.63
C PRO A 550 -9.10 -18.26 17.55
N TYR A 551 -9.13 -19.58 17.28
CA TYR A 551 -10.41 -20.31 17.30
C TYR A 551 -11.07 -20.18 18.69
N PRO A 552 -12.42 -20.27 18.78
CA PRO A 552 -13.09 -20.23 20.07
C PRO A 552 -12.55 -21.28 21.04
N ASN A 553 -12.40 -20.92 22.32
CA ASN A 553 -11.78 -21.78 23.34
C ASN A 553 -12.37 -23.21 23.39
N TRP A 554 -13.68 -23.35 23.21
CA TRP A 554 -14.34 -24.67 23.21
C TRP A 554 -13.88 -25.58 22.06
N VAL A 555 -13.49 -25.00 20.92
CA VAL A 555 -12.90 -25.74 19.78
C VAL A 555 -11.51 -26.24 20.17
N ILE A 556 -10.68 -25.34 20.68
CA ILE A 556 -9.29 -25.64 21.09
C ILE A 556 -9.29 -26.71 22.20
N GLU A 557 -10.15 -26.57 23.21
CA GLU A 557 -10.30 -27.52 24.32
C GLU A 557 -10.82 -28.91 23.88
N SER A 558 -11.53 -29.00 22.75
CA SER A 558 -12.10 -30.26 22.27
C SER A 558 -11.11 -31.17 21.53
N LEU A 559 -10.01 -30.61 21.00
CA LEU A 559 -9.14 -31.29 20.04
C LEU A 559 -7.77 -31.65 20.61
N ALA A 560 -7.24 -30.79 21.49
CA ALA A 560 -5.90 -30.92 22.01
C ALA A 560 -5.93 -31.53 23.42
N ARG A 561 -4.97 -32.42 23.71
CA ARG A 561 -4.67 -32.77 25.11
C ARG A 561 -4.38 -31.47 25.85
N LYS A 562 -4.97 -31.32 27.04
CA LYS A 562 -4.72 -30.21 27.93
C LYS A 562 -3.21 -30.07 28.17
N ASP A 563 -2.69 -28.85 28.06
CA ASP A 563 -1.27 -28.53 28.24
C ASP A 563 -0.37 -29.11 27.13
N SER A 564 -0.82 -29.03 25.87
CA SER A 564 -0.03 -29.42 24.69
C SER A 564 0.33 -28.22 23.81
N PHE A 565 1.45 -28.31 23.09
CA PHE A 565 1.90 -27.27 22.16
C PHE A 565 0.81 -26.81 21.19
N ALA A 566 0.00 -27.74 20.67
CA ALA A 566 -1.08 -27.40 19.75
C ALA A 566 -2.15 -26.50 20.41
N GLN A 567 -2.51 -26.80 21.66
CA GLN A 567 -3.45 -25.97 22.42
C GLN A 567 -2.88 -24.57 22.65
N GLU A 568 -1.62 -24.50 23.09
CA GLU A 568 -0.94 -23.24 23.39
C GLU A 568 -0.72 -22.40 22.13
N PHE A 569 -0.31 -23.02 21.02
CA PHE A 569 -0.10 -22.36 19.73
C PHE A 569 -1.39 -21.71 19.24
N LEU A 570 -2.49 -22.47 19.21
CA LEU A 570 -3.79 -21.96 18.76
C LEU A 570 -4.35 -20.88 19.69
N SER A 571 -4.10 -20.98 21.00
CA SER A 571 -4.56 -20.01 22.00
C SER A 571 -3.72 -18.73 22.03
N ALA A 572 -2.48 -18.80 21.56
CA ALA A 572 -1.53 -17.68 21.55
C ALA A 572 -1.59 -16.85 20.25
N LEU A 573 -2.40 -17.25 19.27
CA LEU A 573 -2.59 -16.47 18.04
C LEU A 573 -3.25 -15.12 18.35
N PRO A 574 -2.83 -14.03 17.67
CA PRO A 574 -3.45 -12.73 17.85
C PRO A 574 -4.89 -12.74 17.36
N ILE A 575 -5.74 -11.90 17.97
CA ILE A 575 -7.12 -11.71 17.53
C ILE A 575 -7.09 -11.11 16.11
N ARG A 576 -7.57 -11.87 15.14
CA ARG A 576 -7.60 -11.49 13.71
C ARG A 576 -8.82 -12.07 13.01
N TYR A 577 -9.37 -11.28 12.09
CA TYR A 577 -10.41 -11.72 11.17
C TYR A 577 -9.82 -11.84 9.76
N ILE A 578 -9.74 -13.06 9.27
CA ILE A 578 -9.05 -13.40 8.02
C ILE A 578 -10.09 -13.58 6.90
N ASN A 579 -9.87 -12.88 5.78
CA ASN A 579 -10.74 -12.87 4.59
C ASN A 579 -10.18 -13.68 3.42
N PHE A 580 -9.27 -14.62 3.69
CA PHE A 580 -8.65 -15.53 2.73
C PHE A 580 -8.44 -16.90 3.38
N HIS A 581 -8.32 -17.94 2.56
CA HIS A 581 -8.22 -19.32 3.05
C HIS A 581 -6.82 -19.90 2.89
N TYR A 582 -6.13 -19.63 1.77
CA TYR A 582 -4.89 -20.31 1.40
C TYR A 582 -3.64 -19.60 1.95
N ILE A 583 -2.77 -20.36 2.60
CA ILE A 583 -1.52 -19.89 3.22
C ILE A 583 -0.24 -20.47 2.58
N ASP A 584 -0.42 -21.45 1.70
CA ASP A 584 0.58 -22.09 0.84
C ASP A 584 -0.18 -22.65 -0.39
N PRO A 585 0.46 -22.87 -1.55
CA PRO A 585 -0.21 -23.42 -2.73
C PRO A 585 -1.02 -24.68 -2.43
N GLY A 586 -2.36 -24.55 -2.40
CA GLY A 586 -3.28 -25.64 -2.11
C GLY A 586 -3.37 -26.10 -0.65
N ILE A 587 -2.74 -25.39 0.30
CA ILE A 587 -2.88 -25.58 1.75
C ILE A 587 -3.62 -24.39 2.36
N ARG A 588 -4.65 -24.67 3.16
CA ARG A 588 -5.56 -23.66 3.72
C ARG A 588 -5.86 -23.83 5.19
N ILE A 589 -6.27 -22.72 5.80
CA ILE A 589 -6.87 -22.70 7.13
C ILE A 589 -8.26 -23.35 7.04
N GLN A 590 -8.58 -24.19 8.03
CA GLN A 590 -9.86 -24.91 8.10
C GLN A 590 -10.94 -24.03 8.73
N ASN A 591 -12.20 -24.23 8.38
CA ASN A 591 -13.28 -23.67 9.20
C ASN A 591 -13.46 -24.53 10.47
N ILE A 592 -14.22 -24.04 11.45
CA ILE A 592 -14.44 -24.73 12.74
C ILE A 592 -14.95 -26.17 12.54
N THR A 593 -15.89 -26.38 11.61
CA THR A 593 -16.48 -27.71 11.37
C THR A 593 -15.44 -28.70 10.83
N GLU A 594 -14.61 -28.26 9.89
CA GLU A 594 -13.54 -29.07 9.32
C GLU A 594 -12.37 -29.27 10.28
N PHE A 595 -12.10 -28.29 11.14
CA PHE A 595 -11.01 -28.35 12.11
C PHE A 595 -11.31 -29.32 13.23
N ILE A 596 -12.58 -29.41 13.67
CA ILE A 596 -13.01 -30.40 14.66
C ILE A 596 -12.98 -31.83 14.10
N ALA A 597 -13.25 -32.00 12.81
CA ALA A 597 -13.29 -33.31 12.13
C ALA A 597 -11.88 -33.86 11.84
N GLN A 598 -11.12 -34.17 12.89
CA GLN A 598 -9.74 -34.63 12.80
C GLN A 598 -9.64 -36.08 12.28
N PRO A 599 -8.72 -36.39 11.33
CA PRO A 599 -8.63 -37.70 10.71
C PRO A 599 -8.23 -38.82 11.68
N PHE A 600 -7.59 -38.45 12.81
CA PHE A 600 -6.98 -39.37 13.77
C PHE A 600 -7.64 -39.40 15.15
N GLU A 601 -8.80 -38.73 15.33
CA GLU A 601 -9.50 -38.55 16.61
C GLU A 601 -9.76 -39.89 17.36
N ASN A 602 -10.08 -40.97 16.63
CA ASN A 602 -10.48 -42.26 17.19
C ASN A 602 -9.32 -43.23 17.50
N LEU A 603 -8.06 -42.82 17.36
CA LEU A 603 -6.91 -43.71 17.53
C LEU A 603 -6.47 -43.92 18.98
N GLY A 604 -6.96 -43.10 19.92
CA GLY A 604 -6.63 -43.17 21.36
C GLY A 604 -7.11 -44.41 22.13
N GLY A 605 -7.55 -45.47 21.43
CA GLY A 605 -8.16 -46.66 22.05
C GLY A 605 -7.57 -48.02 21.69
N SER A 606 -6.76 -48.17 20.63
CA SER A 606 -6.41 -49.52 20.12
C SER A 606 -5.15 -50.15 20.72
N TYR A 607 -4.30 -49.35 21.38
CA TYR A 607 -3.26 -49.82 22.28
C TYR A 607 -3.53 -49.09 23.59
N GLY A 608 -3.71 -49.80 24.70
CA GLY A 608 -4.15 -49.25 26.00
C GLY A 608 -3.18 -48.29 26.69
N ASP A 609 -2.45 -47.49 25.92
CA ASP A 609 -1.45 -46.53 26.35
C ASP A 609 -2.06 -45.12 26.29
N ARG A 610 -2.41 -44.55 27.45
CA ARG A 610 -3.07 -43.23 27.57
C ARG A 610 -2.09 -42.05 27.37
N ASP A 611 -0.90 -42.36 26.87
CA ASP A 611 0.30 -41.54 26.97
C ASP A 611 0.77 -41.02 25.60
N VAL A 612 -0.09 -41.07 24.57
CA VAL A 612 0.21 -40.58 23.22
C VAL A 612 -0.91 -39.67 22.72
N THR A 613 -0.55 -38.48 22.23
CA THR A 613 -1.50 -37.59 21.51
C THR A 613 -1.56 -37.96 20.04
N PRO A 614 -2.75 -38.06 19.41
CA PRO A 614 -2.84 -38.32 17.98
C PRO A 614 -2.29 -37.13 17.16
N PRO A 615 -1.77 -37.35 15.94
CA PRO A 615 -1.38 -36.24 15.06
C PRO A 615 -2.57 -35.31 14.79
N LEU A 616 -2.31 -34.01 14.76
CA LEU A 616 -3.32 -32.97 14.52
C LEU A 616 -3.14 -32.39 13.12
N LEU A 617 -4.16 -32.48 12.28
CA LEU A 617 -4.22 -31.74 11.01
C LEU A 617 -4.41 -30.26 11.35
N LEU A 618 -3.34 -29.48 11.19
CA LEU A 618 -3.30 -28.07 11.54
C LEU A 618 -3.78 -27.20 10.37
N PHE A 619 -3.31 -27.50 9.15
CA PHE A 619 -3.75 -26.85 7.92
C PHE A 619 -4.06 -27.89 6.86
N ARG A 620 -5.22 -27.75 6.20
CA ARG A 620 -5.74 -28.76 5.27
C ARG A 620 -5.27 -28.49 3.86
N GLY A 621 -4.79 -29.53 3.19
CA GLY A 621 -4.46 -29.53 1.77
C GLY A 621 -5.56 -30.10 0.88
N GLY A 622 -5.47 -29.79 -0.41
CA GLY A 622 -6.30 -30.40 -1.44
C GLY A 622 -5.94 -31.87 -1.70
N GLY A 623 -6.93 -32.76 -1.70
CA GLY A 623 -6.76 -34.19 -2.01
C GLY A 623 -6.41 -35.06 -0.81
N GLU A 624 -6.11 -36.33 -1.11
CA GLU A 624 -5.80 -37.36 -0.13
C GLU A 624 -4.49 -38.04 -0.47
N ASN A 625 -3.71 -38.35 0.55
CA ASN A 625 -2.55 -39.20 0.45
C ASN A 625 -2.99 -40.67 0.54
N THR A 626 -2.54 -41.45 -0.44
CA THR A 626 -2.84 -42.89 -0.54
C THR A 626 -1.75 -43.81 0.02
N THR A 627 -0.62 -43.23 0.42
CA THR A 627 0.47 -43.96 1.06
C THR A 627 0.04 -44.28 2.49
N PRO A 628 0.17 -45.53 2.95
CA PRO A 628 -0.17 -45.87 4.33
C PRO A 628 0.66 -45.03 5.29
N TRP A 629 0.01 -44.19 6.11
CA TRP A 629 0.68 -43.53 7.23
C TRP A 629 0.87 -44.55 8.33
N SER A 630 2.05 -45.17 8.37
CA SER A 630 2.42 -46.02 9.51
C SER A 630 3.40 -45.28 10.40
N LEU A 631 2.89 -44.71 11.49
CA LEU A 631 3.73 -44.49 12.68
C LEU A 631 3.99 -45.86 13.31
N ARG A 632 5.08 -45.99 14.07
CA ARG A 632 5.53 -47.22 14.74
C ARG A 632 4.44 -47.97 15.53
N TRP A 633 3.32 -47.29 15.85
CA TRP A 633 2.21 -47.78 16.66
C TRP A 633 0.81 -47.50 16.07
N LEU A 634 0.72 -46.82 14.92
CA LEU A 634 -0.53 -46.61 14.17
C LEU A 634 -0.55 -47.57 12.98
N LEU A 635 -0.77 -48.84 13.29
CA LEU A 635 -0.71 -49.96 12.32
C LEU A 635 -1.98 -50.08 11.46
N ASP A 636 -2.91 -49.13 11.56
CA ASP A 636 -4.25 -49.28 10.96
C ASP A 636 -4.27 -49.06 9.44
N GLY A 637 -3.14 -48.71 8.83
CA GLY A 637 -2.95 -48.77 7.38
C GLY A 637 -4.03 -48.02 6.60
N ARG A 638 -4.51 -46.87 7.10
CA ARG A 638 -5.51 -46.05 6.40
C ARG A 638 -4.94 -45.63 5.06
N LYS A 639 -5.75 -45.82 4.01
CA LYS A 639 -5.36 -45.60 2.62
C LYS A 639 -5.77 -44.24 2.07
N GLU A 640 -6.43 -43.41 2.86
CA GLU A 640 -7.01 -42.14 2.44
C GLU A 640 -6.90 -41.17 3.63
N ILE A 641 -5.80 -40.41 3.67
CA ILE A 641 -5.53 -39.41 4.72
C ILE A 641 -5.51 -38.04 4.05
N PRO A 642 -6.25 -37.04 4.54
CA PRO A 642 -6.25 -35.71 3.94
C PRO A 642 -4.82 -35.17 3.81
N ALA A 643 -4.50 -34.62 2.64
CA ALA A 643 -3.26 -33.86 2.49
C ALA A 643 -3.29 -32.65 3.44
N GLY A 644 -2.13 -32.14 3.83
CA GLY A 644 -2.04 -31.02 4.77
C GLY A 644 -0.79 -31.01 5.63
N LEU A 645 -0.65 -29.94 6.42
CA LEU A 645 0.38 -29.82 7.44
C LEU A 645 -0.15 -30.36 8.76
N TYR A 646 0.53 -31.37 9.29
CA TYR A 646 0.20 -32.02 10.56
C TYR A 646 1.21 -31.65 11.63
N LEU A 647 0.75 -31.46 12.86
CA LEU A 647 1.58 -31.62 14.06
C LEU A 647 1.66 -33.11 14.40
N GLU A 648 2.85 -33.60 14.68
CA GLU A 648 3.10 -35.02 14.96
C GLU A 648 2.58 -35.45 16.34
N ALA A 649 2.52 -36.77 16.54
CA ALA A 649 2.10 -37.37 17.81
C ALA A 649 3.16 -37.15 18.91
N VAL A 650 2.74 -36.61 20.06
CA VAL A 650 3.62 -36.40 21.24
C VAL A 650 3.49 -37.58 22.20
N HIS A 651 4.63 -38.09 22.68
CA HIS A 651 4.73 -39.19 23.63
C HIS A 651 5.05 -38.69 25.06
N THR A 652 4.20 -38.97 26.05
CA THR A 652 4.40 -38.46 27.42
C THR A 652 5.44 -39.18 28.25
N PHE A 653 6.01 -40.29 27.76
CA PHE A 653 7.17 -40.95 28.37
C PHE A 653 8.52 -40.38 27.87
N ILE A 654 8.51 -39.56 26.83
CA ILE A 654 9.67 -38.82 26.35
C ILE A 654 9.55 -37.41 26.96
N SER A 655 10.35 -37.12 27.99
CA SER A 655 10.24 -35.88 28.76
C SER A 655 10.59 -34.61 27.97
N ASP A 656 11.21 -34.76 26.80
CA ASP A 656 11.85 -33.66 26.05
C ASP A 656 11.23 -33.46 24.65
N ASP A 657 10.01 -33.97 24.40
CA ASP A 657 9.31 -33.73 23.13
C ASP A 657 8.42 -32.47 23.24
N PRO A 658 8.81 -31.33 22.66
CA PRO A 658 8.08 -30.07 22.75
C PRO A 658 6.76 -30.07 21.95
N GLY A 659 6.49 -31.10 21.13
CA GLY A 659 5.25 -31.22 20.37
C GLY A 659 5.06 -30.22 19.22
N ASN A 660 6.14 -29.54 18.81
CA ASN A 660 6.16 -28.59 17.69
C ASN A 660 6.71 -29.18 16.38
N ASP A 661 6.93 -30.49 16.37
CA ASP A 661 7.30 -31.28 15.19
C ASP A 661 6.13 -31.31 14.20
N SER A 662 6.44 -31.05 12.93
CA SER A 662 5.45 -30.98 11.86
C SER A 662 5.86 -31.75 10.61
N ARG A 663 4.86 -32.27 9.90
CA ARG A 663 5.04 -32.98 8.64
C ARG A 663 4.02 -32.53 7.62
N LEU A 664 4.48 -32.32 6.39
CA LEU A 664 3.63 -32.01 5.26
C LEU A 664 3.31 -33.29 4.47
N LEU A 665 2.03 -33.64 4.46
CA LEU A 665 1.51 -34.77 3.71
C LEU A 665 0.91 -34.30 2.39
N LEU A 666 1.38 -34.87 1.29
CA LEU A 666 1.01 -34.49 -0.06
C LEU A 666 0.28 -35.64 -0.77
N PRO A 667 -0.60 -35.37 -1.75
CA PRO A 667 -1.25 -36.42 -2.53
C PRO A 667 -0.31 -37.13 -3.52
N PHE A 668 0.96 -36.72 -3.58
CA PHE A 668 2.00 -37.27 -4.46
C PHE A 668 3.37 -37.32 -3.76
N GLU A 669 4.24 -38.21 -4.20
CA GLU A 669 5.59 -38.37 -3.65
C GLU A 669 6.54 -37.24 -4.08
N VAL A 670 7.50 -36.90 -3.21
CA VAL A 670 8.55 -35.89 -3.43
C VAL A 670 9.92 -36.50 -3.13
N GLY A 671 10.93 -36.26 -3.98
CA GLY A 671 12.31 -36.71 -3.80
C GLY A 671 12.79 -37.78 -4.81
N ARG A 672 11.91 -38.27 -5.68
CA ARG A 672 12.24 -39.27 -6.72
C ARG A 672 13.18 -38.72 -7.80
N ASN A 673 13.13 -37.42 -8.07
CA ASN A 673 14.00 -36.77 -9.05
C ASN A 673 15.37 -36.41 -8.47
N GLY A 674 15.58 -36.54 -7.15
CA GLY A 674 16.87 -36.33 -6.50
C GLY A 674 17.24 -34.86 -6.29
N TYR A 675 16.26 -33.96 -6.20
CA TYR A 675 16.48 -32.54 -5.92
C TYR A 675 15.90 -32.11 -4.57
N ALA A 676 14.85 -32.78 -4.09
CA ALA A 676 14.29 -32.45 -2.79
C ALA A 676 15.28 -32.70 -1.64
N ARG A 677 15.28 -31.78 -0.68
CA ARG A 677 16.15 -31.82 0.50
C ARG A 677 15.35 -31.89 1.80
N SER A 678 15.94 -32.50 2.82
CA SER A 678 15.54 -32.37 4.22
C SER A 678 15.79 -30.94 4.73
N SER A 679 15.26 -30.57 5.89
CA SER A 679 15.51 -29.25 6.48
C SER A 679 17.01 -29.00 6.73
N ASN A 680 17.77 -30.03 7.10
CA ASN A 680 19.22 -29.95 7.24
C ASN A 680 20.02 -30.01 5.91
N GLY A 681 19.33 -29.89 4.75
CA GLY A 681 19.95 -29.74 3.43
C GLY A 681 20.47 -31.01 2.79
N LEU A 682 20.17 -32.18 3.38
CA LEU A 682 20.54 -33.49 2.84
C LEU A 682 19.51 -33.94 1.80
N LEU A 683 19.95 -34.73 0.83
CA LEU A 683 19.08 -35.34 -0.17
C LEU A 683 18.07 -36.28 0.49
N LEU A 684 16.78 -36.15 0.17
CA LEU A 684 15.74 -37.03 0.74
C LEU A 684 15.96 -38.52 0.38
N ASN A 685 16.60 -38.82 -0.76
CA ASN A 685 16.86 -40.18 -1.22
C ASN A 685 18.21 -40.78 -0.75
N ASP A 686 19.03 -40.03 0.00
CA ASP A 686 20.34 -40.50 0.48
C ASP A 686 20.21 -41.25 1.82
N CYS A 687 19.94 -42.56 1.73
CA CYS A 687 19.74 -43.48 2.87
C CYS A 687 21.06 -43.88 3.57
N GLY A 688 21.96 -42.94 3.82
CA GLY A 688 23.18 -43.18 4.60
C GLY A 688 22.85 -43.63 6.03
N THR A 689 23.41 -44.75 6.47
CA THR A 689 23.04 -45.46 7.72
C THR A 689 23.46 -44.76 9.03
N ASP A 690 23.92 -43.51 9.00
CA ASP A 690 24.67 -42.90 10.12
C ASP A 690 24.40 -41.40 10.35
N ARG A 691 23.31 -40.84 9.80
CA ARG A 691 22.96 -39.42 10.00
C ARG A 691 21.50 -39.26 10.44
N MET A 692 21.27 -38.41 11.44
CA MET A 692 19.93 -38.00 11.86
C MET A 692 19.39 -36.98 10.82
N TYR A 693 18.21 -37.24 10.27
CA TYR A 693 17.58 -36.41 9.22
C TYR A 693 16.33 -35.74 9.79
N ASP A 694 16.14 -34.45 9.54
CA ASP A 694 14.88 -33.76 9.82
C ASP A 694 14.04 -33.72 8.53
N LYS A 695 12.90 -34.42 8.49
CA LYS A 695 12.09 -34.59 7.28
C LYS A 695 10.82 -33.76 7.33
N PHE A 696 10.67 -32.87 6.35
CA PHE A 696 9.44 -32.09 6.14
C PHE A 696 8.43 -32.83 5.24
N TYR A 697 8.90 -33.34 4.09
CA TYR A 697 8.09 -34.07 3.12
C TYR A 697 8.00 -35.56 3.42
N GLN A 698 6.91 -36.19 2.96
CA GLN A 698 6.81 -37.64 2.88
C GLN A 698 7.90 -38.23 1.94
N ASP A 699 8.58 -39.26 2.41
CA ASP A 699 9.61 -39.98 1.66
C ASP A 699 8.99 -41.05 0.74
N HIS A 700 9.70 -41.45 -0.31
CA HIS A 700 9.35 -42.52 -1.27
C HIS A 700 9.30 -43.93 -0.64
N GLN A 701 9.56 -44.05 0.66
CA GLN A 701 9.40 -45.31 1.39
C GLN A 701 7.92 -45.69 1.44
N PRO A 702 7.54 -46.93 1.06
CA PRO A 702 6.14 -47.36 0.88
C PRO A 702 5.30 -47.40 2.18
N THR A 703 5.88 -47.02 3.32
CA THR A 703 5.26 -47.08 4.64
C THR A 703 5.10 -45.70 5.30
N GLY A 704 5.57 -44.61 4.69
CA GLY A 704 5.58 -43.29 5.35
C GLY A 704 6.35 -43.26 6.69
N ILE A 705 7.13 -44.31 6.98
CA ILE A 705 7.91 -44.45 8.21
C ILE A 705 9.17 -43.60 8.10
N LEU A 706 9.39 -42.73 9.08
CA LEU A 706 10.68 -42.08 9.27
C LEU A 706 11.75 -43.15 9.59
N PRO A 707 12.87 -43.19 8.84
CA PRO A 707 14.00 -44.07 9.17
C PRO A 707 14.48 -43.85 10.61
N TRP A 708 14.97 -44.90 11.26
CA TRP A 708 15.46 -44.84 12.65
C TRP A 708 16.47 -43.70 12.83
N GLY A 709 16.17 -42.78 13.76
CA GLY A 709 17.00 -41.59 14.04
C GLY A 709 16.65 -40.34 13.21
N SER A 710 15.58 -40.37 12.40
CA SER A 710 15.05 -39.17 11.74
C SER A 710 13.98 -38.49 12.61
N HIS A 711 13.94 -37.16 12.57
CA HIS A 711 12.94 -36.31 13.22
C HIS A 711 12.08 -35.61 12.16
N SER A 712 10.92 -35.07 12.54
CA SER A 712 10.12 -34.22 11.64
C SER A 712 10.65 -32.78 11.70
N SER A 713 10.21 -31.90 10.79
CA SER A 713 10.66 -30.51 10.81
C SER A 713 9.85 -29.66 11.79
N TYR A 714 10.50 -28.78 12.53
CA TYR A 714 9.79 -27.84 13.41
C TYR A 714 8.87 -26.90 12.63
N ILE A 715 7.64 -26.73 13.11
CA ILE A 715 6.61 -25.95 12.41
C ILE A 715 7.02 -24.51 12.11
N HIS A 716 7.77 -23.85 12.98
CA HIS A 716 8.21 -22.47 12.75
C HIS A 716 9.09 -22.34 11.51
N LYS A 717 9.94 -23.34 11.22
CA LYS A 717 10.81 -23.31 10.03
C LYS A 717 10.00 -23.41 8.74
N VAL A 718 8.92 -24.20 8.77
CA VAL A 718 7.97 -24.33 7.68
C VAL A 718 7.28 -22.99 7.42
N LEU A 719 6.72 -22.40 8.48
CA LEU A 719 5.98 -21.14 8.40
C LEU A 719 6.87 -19.95 7.98
N VAL A 720 8.12 -19.88 8.46
CA VAL A 720 9.09 -18.87 8.02
C VAL A 720 9.39 -19.03 6.53
N ASN A 721 9.66 -20.25 6.07
CA ASN A 721 9.92 -20.51 4.65
C ASN A 721 8.73 -20.09 3.77
N TRP A 722 7.51 -20.41 4.19
CA TRP A 722 6.28 -20.01 3.50
C TRP A 722 6.11 -18.49 3.46
N ALA A 723 6.35 -17.80 4.58
CA ALA A 723 6.30 -16.34 4.63
C ALA A 723 7.29 -15.72 3.64
N GLU A 724 8.52 -16.22 3.60
CA GLU A 724 9.53 -15.76 2.65
C GLU A 724 9.12 -15.97 1.19
N ARG A 725 8.41 -17.06 0.85
CA ARG A 725 7.93 -17.29 -0.52
C ARG A 725 6.90 -16.24 -0.95
N VAL A 726 6.04 -15.82 -0.03
CA VAL A 726 5.05 -14.77 -0.27
C VAL A 726 5.73 -13.40 -0.35
N GLU A 727 6.60 -13.09 0.60
CA GLU A 727 7.34 -11.82 0.66
C GLU A 727 8.21 -11.61 -0.59
N SER A 728 8.93 -12.63 -1.03
CA SER A 728 9.77 -12.58 -2.23
C SER A 728 8.97 -12.49 -3.53
N GLY A 729 7.67 -12.79 -3.49
CA GLY A 729 6.82 -12.93 -4.67
C GLY A 729 7.05 -14.22 -5.45
N ASP A 730 7.74 -15.21 -4.88
CA ASP A 730 7.86 -16.55 -5.44
C ASP A 730 6.50 -17.24 -5.56
N TRP A 731 5.61 -16.96 -4.61
CA TRP A 731 4.21 -17.35 -4.65
C TRP A 731 3.32 -16.15 -4.93
N GLU A 732 2.48 -16.29 -5.95
CA GLU A 732 1.44 -15.32 -6.28
C GLU A 732 0.34 -15.37 -5.21
N VAL A 733 -0.24 -14.21 -4.90
CA VAL A 733 -1.36 -14.06 -3.95
C VAL A 733 -2.55 -13.49 -4.71
N ASN A 734 -3.70 -14.13 -4.61
CA ASN A 734 -4.96 -13.71 -5.22
C ASN A 734 -5.99 -13.34 -4.14
N GLY A 735 -7.25 -13.10 -4.53
CA GLY A 735 -8.30 -12.66 -3.61
C GLY A 735 -8.71 -13.66 -2.51
N ASP A 736 -8.18 -14.88 -2.51
CA ASP A 736 -8.43 -15.95 -1.53
C ASP A 736 -7.12 -16.48 -0.87
N GLY A 737 -6.02 -15.75 -1.02
CA GLY A 737 -4.73 -16.04 -0.39
C GLY A 737 -3.68 -16.52 -1.38
N VAL A 738 -2.77 -17.41 -0.95
CA VAL A 738 -1.72 -17.95 -1.81
C VAL A 738 -2.32 -18.74 -2.98
N ALA A 739 -1.95 -18.37 -4.21
CA ALA A 739 -2.47 -18.95 -5.44
C ALA A 739 -1.79 -20.29 -5.80
N ASN A 740 -2.36 -20.96 -6.81
CA ASN A 740 -2.02 -22.30 -7.29
C ASN A 740 -2.48 -23.44 -6.37
N GLY A 741 -2.68 -24.62 -6.97
CA GLY A 741 -3.01 -25.84 -6.23
C GLY A 741 -1.78 -26.53 -5.65
N ILE A 742 -2.04 -27.56 -4.84
CA ILE A 742 -1.04 -28.36 -4.11
C ILE A 742 0.05 -28.98 -5.01
N GLU A 743 -0.26 -29.14 -6.30
CA GLU A 743 0.66 -29.58 -7.35
C GLU A 743 1.91 -28.69 -7.49
N LYS A 744 1.82 -27.42 -7.13
CA LYS A 744 2.96 -26.48 -7.15
C LYS A 744 4.12 -26.95 -6.27
N LEU A 745 3.82 -27.71 -5.21
CA LEU A 745 4.82 -28.26 -4.30
C LEU A 745 5.71 -29.34 -4.93
N LYS A 746 5.40 -29.82 -6.15
CA LYS A 746 6.31 -30.65 -6.95
C LYS A 746 7.61 -29.92 -7.30
N ASP A 747 7.60 -28.59 -7.32
CA ASP A 747 8.78 -27.77 -7.59
C ASP A 747 9.91 -28.03 -6.57
N ALA A 748 9.57 -28.52 -5.37
CA ALA A 748 10.53 -28.94 -4.35
C ALA A 748 11.51 -30.01 -4.84
N ASP A 749 11.16 -30.80 -5.87
CA ASP A 749 11.99 -31.84 -6.46
C ASP A 749 12.38 -31.53 -7.92
N THR A 750 12.65 -30.25 -8.20
CA THR A 750 13.13 -29.77 -9.51
C THR A 750 14.50 -29.09 -9.39
N PRO A 751 15.36 -29.15 -10.42
CA PRO A 751 16.70 -28.55 -10.38
C PRO A 751 16.70 -27.05 -10.12
N ASP A 752 15.70 -26.33 -10.64
CA ASP A 752 15.67 -24.87 -10.64
C ASP A 752 15.03 -24.27 -9.38
N HIS A 753 14.19 -25.03 -8.66
CA HIS A 753 13.36 -24.49 -7.58
C HIS A 753 13.58 -25.13 -6.22
N TRP A 754 14.21 -26.31 -6.11
CA TRP A 754 14.30 -27.07 -4.85
C TRP A 754 14.83 -26.26 -3.65
N MET A 755 15.75 -25.31 -3.88
CA MET A 755 16.33 -24.48 -2.81
C MET A 755 15.27 -23.63 -2.10
N LYS A 756 14.19 -23.25 -2.79
CA LYS A 756 13.09 -22.43 -2.25
C LYS A 756 12.22 -23.21 -1.25
N TYR A 757 12.24 -24.52 -1.33
CA TYR A 757 11.36 -25.45 -0.60
C TYR A 757 12.06 -26.16 0.56
N GLN A 758 13.29 -25.76 0.88
CA GLN A 758 14.06 -26.25 2.01
C GLN A 758 13.79 -25.38 3.24
N THR A 759 13.41 -26.02 4.35
CA THR A 759 13.11 -25.35 5.62
C THR A 759 14.33 -25.39 6.55
N SER A 760 15.40 -24.63 6.25
CA SER A 760 16.67 -24.63 7.01
C SER A 760 16.58 -23.97 8.38
#